data_AF-A0AAV6G7N5-F1
#
_entry.id   AF-A0AAV6G7N5-F1
#
_cell.length_a   1.000
_cell.length_b   1.000
_cell.length_c   1.000
_cell.angle_alpha   90.00
_cell.angle_beta   90.00
_cell.angle_gamma   90.00
#
_symmetry.space_group_name_H-M   'P 1'
#
loop_
_entity.id
_entity.type
_entity.pdbx_description
1 polymer ?
#
loop_
_entity_poly.entity_id
_entity_poly.type
_entity_poly.pdbx_seq_one_letter_code
_entity_poly.pdbx_strand_id
1 'polypeptide(L)'
;MKGFKWNSSLLRLVVQHVVFFLTQFTVSECADHHHTFDDVIFLNQIEEVESSSLQVLYSCSEPSVVHVEALASFDTGDTSTIFRRHWTCHPGSSKVRTVALTLPDWLVYQADWKIQPSAWVLTAMLRAWVSGAGSLDDYMSAPARAMTLLNLREPFSRPMKQHQLCLSWGLEMKWGALKDKIPQCPQEQEVAVFLSTLYASTGEKFGIVRTIQPFSDEALESLRLKAIPYPWCAFSIWIYLLHPCRQQLCGVLHHLDSKRTYASPSLFLKNSGHLHIQMHGAPGVSSAFLSAFTVPIRQWCHLNVVLDGWMVRITMTCRDGQHYIVHSSNHVFDIAFHLDDTDGYFAVGGGEFVNGIEGYYGPIIYYRNRMLPQTESEGHIPPSITLMTEWYQSCHKFEFDVRMKIAQYLQRVRENGHSDVCVDAYSQWQSKDRFHIKAPQCEAWEAPSLPQRRHVFLIAEKLANKYGPLVRPVTIGKALYSLTLHKLTQAMDTRVISRMMPLLLQAGCLGDKRALYLSSVLYSSSAGVKPRPERAWLLALLAAQQDWRLALLRLGHLHHLGDQNVPPDPDLAYAYYANIAKQTSADRQNFTSQQTFVEAIYLNNEEVLKAQTNENHDLFHWLKLQARNGVAGAEQAMGRMLFWGQQGVSSDIQTAVRHYQRGALRLEDPVSMYDYAIVLLTGRGVERDIPKAVMFLKKAVERGFVPAMNALGWYYEQHEKDYERAVQLWEQADALGSPDAAMNLGVMHSQGFYPGKPADQVMAYHYFLKSAQRGHVDGAITLAEVWNKGIPNHMSRLPNHAVLWAKWASEQNGYLGRVLRKGLDAYFKEKW
;
A
#
# COMPACT_ATOMS: atom_id res chain seq x y z
N MET A 1 -30.28 -36.46 -16.35
CA MET A 1 -31.44 -36.90 -15.54
C MET A 1 -32.47 -35.77 -15.47
N LYS A 2 -33.65 -36.02 -14.89
CA LYS A 2 -34.75 -35.04 -14.67
C LYS A 2 -34.23 -33.76 -13.99
N GLY A 3 -34.68 -32.53 -14.27
CA GLY A 3 -35.74 -32.08 -15.17
C GLY A 3 -36.97 -31.56 -14.42
N PHE A 4 -37.18 -30.24 -14.41
CA PHE A 4 -38.38 -29.57 -13.87
C PHE A 4 -38.71 -28.33 -14.71
N LYS A 5 -40.00 -28.16 -15.05
CA LYS A 5 -40.61 -26.90 -15.53
C LYS A 5 -41.46 -26.32 -14.39
N TRP A 6 -41.69 -25.01 -14.42
CA TRP A 6 -42.93 -24.43 -13.88
C TRP A 6 -43.41 -23.26 -14.75
N ASN A 7 -44.72 -23.21 -14.99
CA ASN A 7 -45.39 -22.02 -15.52
C ASN A 7 -45.61 -21.03 -14.36
N SER A 8 -45.66 -19.73 -14.68
CA SER A 8 -46.27 -18.73 -13.78
C SER A 8 -47.07 -17.70 -14.58
N SER A 9 -48.36 -17.97 -14.70
CA SER A 9 -49.39 -17.01 -15.10
C SER A 9 -50.55 -17.15 -14.10
N LEU A 10 -51.22 -16.03 -13.77
CA LEU A 10 -52.19 -15.86 -12.68
C LEU A 10 -51.58 -15.73 -11.27
N LEU A 11 -51.32 -14.48 -10.88
CA LEU A 11 -51.73 -13.98 -9.57
C LEU A 11 -51.88 -12.44 -9.63
N ARG A 12 -53.12 -11.97 -9.44
CA ARG A 12 -53.50 -10.56 -9.25
C ARG A 12 -54.09 -10.42 -7.84
N LEU A 13 -54.07 -9.18 -7.33
CA LEU A 13 -54.87 -8.62 -6.20
C LEU A 13 -54.43 -8.92 -4.75
N VAL A 14 -54.41 -7.83 -3.94
CA VAL A 14 -54.31 -7.70 -2.45
C VAL A 14 -53.07 -8.33 -1.76
N VAL A 15 -52.40 -7.78 -0.73
CA VAL A 15 -52.54 -6.62 0.21
C VAL A 15 -51.12 -6.02 0.43
N GLN A 16 -50.77 -4.72 0.56
CA GLN A 16 -51.44 -3.41 0.69
C GLN A 16 -51.85 -2.89 2.09
N HIS A 17 -50.91 -2.41 2.94
CA HIS A 17 -51.09 -1.23 3.85
C HIS A 17 -49.88 -0.83 4.74
N VAL A 18 -49.70 0.49 4.95
CA VAL A 18 -49.16 1.20 6.16
C VAL A 18 -47.65 1.04 6.51
N VAL A 19 -46.86 2.04 6.94
CA VAL A 19 -47.03 3.47 7.35
C VAL A 19 -46.20 4.39 6.40
N PHE A 20 -46.52 5.63 6.00
CA PHE A 20 -47.69 6.53 6.17
C PHE A 20 -47.75 7.55 7.35
N PHE A 21 -46.67 8.32 7.60
CA PHE A 21 -46.62 9.55 8.45
C PHE A 21 -45.35 10.36 8.10
N LEU A 22 -45.24 11.70 8.10
CA LEU A 22 -46.12 12.87 8.21
C LEU A 22 -45.64 13.87 7.12
N THR A 23 -46.43 14.78 6.54
CA THR A 23 -47.27 15.81 7.18
C THR A 23 -48.40 16.24 6.25
N GLN A 24 -49.61 16.43 6.79
CA GLN A 24 -50.58 17.37 6.23
C GLN A 24 -50.53 18.65 7.06
N PHE A 25 -50.58 19.81 6.39
CA PHE A 25 -51.20 21.00 6.95
C PHE A 25 -52.13 21.58 5.90
N THR A 26 -53.39 21.16 5.94
CA THR A 26 -54.49 21.83 5.23
C THR A 26 -54.88 23.07 6.00
N VAL A 27 -54.66 24.25 5.44
CA VAL A 27 -55.37 25.47 5.83
C VAL A 27 -56.43 25.72 4.78
N SER A 28 -57.68 25.36 5.10
CA SER A 28 -58.85 25.74 4.32
C SER A 28 -59.46 27.00 4.91
N GLU A 29 -59.14 28.16 4.33
CA GLU A 29 -59.93 29.37 4.54
C GLU A 29 -60.91 29.54 3.39
N CYS A 30 -62.20 29.46 3.70
CA CYS A 30 -63.26 29.79 2.75
C CYS A 30 -63.41 31.32 2.71
N ALA A 31 -63.06 31.93 1.58
CA ALA A 31 -63.32 33.34 1.31
C ALA A 31 -63.95 33.51 -0.08
N ASP A 32 -65.25 33.84 -0.11
CA ASP A 32 -65.98 34.15 -1.35
C ASP A 32 -65.55 35.50 -1.92
N HIS A 33 -64.40 35.54 -2.59
CA HIS A 33 -64.01 36.64 -3.46
C HIS A 33 -63.38 36.12 -4.77
N HIS A 34 -63.95 36.52 -5.90
CA HIS A 34 -63.41 36.25 -7.23
C HIS A 34 -62.14 37.06 -7.51
N HIS A 35 -61.02 36.66 -6.91
CA HIS A 35 -59.69 36.99 -7.39
C HIS A 35 -59.14 35.81 -8.19
N THR A 36 -59.21 35.92 -9.52
CA THR A 36 -58.52 35.00 -10.43
C THR A 36 -57.02 35.23 -10.29
N PHE A 37 -56.30 34.29 -9.67
CA PHE A 37 -54.84 34.27 -9.69
C PHE A 37 -54.35 33.47 -10.90
N ASP A 38 -53.12 33.77 -11.34
CA ASP A 38 -52.41 32.95 -12.32
C ASP A 38 -52.05 31.60 -11.68
N ASP A 39 -52.24 30.50 -12.41
CA ASP A 39 -51.91 29.14 -11.94
C ASP A 39 -51.44 28.26 -13.11
N VAL A 40 -50.56 27.30 -12.83
CA VAL A 40 -50.02 26.30 -13.78
C VAL A 40 -49.76 24.98 -13.04
N ILE A 41 -50.38 23.89 -13.50
CA ILE A 41 -50.22 22.55 -12.91
C ILE A 41 -50.06 21.50 -14.02
N PHE A 42 -49.13 20.56 -13.83
CA PHE A 42 -49.02 19.35 -14.65
C PHE A 42 -50.00 18.29 -14.14
N LEU A 43 -50.96 17.87 -14.97
CA LEU A 43 -52.01 16.92 -14.57
C LEU A 43 -51.57 15.44 -14.67
N ASN A 44 -50.48 15.15 -15.38
CA ASN A 44 -49.95 13.80 -15.51
C ASN A 44 -48.42 13.74 -15.32
N GLN A 45 -47.97 12.67 -14.66
CA GLN A 45 -46.56 12.25 -14.69
C GLN A 45 -46.30 11.44 -15.97
N ILE A 46 -45.05 11.46 -16.45
CA ILE A 46 -44.65 10.79 -17.69
C ILE A 46 -43.82 9.55 -17.34
N GLU A 47 -44.40 8.37 -17.52
CA GLU A 47 -43.77 7.07 -17.25
C GLU A 47 -43.04 6.48 -18.47
N GLU A 48 -43.52 6.76 -19.69
CA GLU A 48 -42.89 6.33 -20.94
C GLU A 48 -42.74 7.49 -21.93
N VAL A 49 -41.58 7.54 -22.60
CA VAL A 49 -41.03 8.74 -23.26
C VAL A 49 -41.33 8.81 -24.77
N GLU A 50 -41.60 7.67 -25.42
CA GLU A 50 -41.66 7.59 -26.89
C GLU A 50 -42.83 8.34 -27.56
N SER A 51 -43.90 8.66 -26.83
CA SER A 51 -45.08 9.37 -27.37
C SER A 51 -45.89 10.14 -26.32
N SER A 52 -45.24 10.64 -25.27
CA SER A 52 -45.90 11.26 -24.12
C SER A 52 -46.66 12.54 -24.51
N SER A 53 -47.97 12.59 -24.23
CA SER A 53 -48.76 13.82 -24.29
C SER A 53 -48.89 14.43 -22.89
N LEU A 54 -48.31 15.61 -22.70
CA LEU A 54 -48.32 16.35 -21.43
C LEU A 54 -49.61 17.16 -21.32
N GLN A 55 -50.32 17.06 -20.20
CA GLN A 55 -51.51 17.87 -19.92
C GLN A 55 -51.16 18.99 -18.93
N VAL A 56 -51.17 20.24 -19.42
CA VAL A 56 -50.93 21.43 -18.61
C VAL A 56 -52.26 22.11 -18.33
N LEU A 57 -52.67 22.16 -17.06
CA LEU A 57 -53.73 23.05 -16.59
C LEU A 57 -53.12 24.45 -16.38
N TYR A 58 -53.80 25.49 -16.83
CA TYR A 58 -53.38 26.87 -16.58
C TYR A 58 -54.57 27.84 -16.52
N SER A 59 -54.46 28.86 -15.68
CA SER A 59 -55.35 30.04 -15.65
C SER A 59 -54.51 31.32 -15.56
N CYS A 60 -55.04 32.43 -16.07
CA CYS A 60 -54.40 33.74 -15.99
C CYS A 60 -55.44 34.83 -15.71
N SER A 61 -55.00 35.82 -14.95
CA SER A 61 -55.70 37.06 -14.61
C SER A 61 -55.62 38.10 -15.73
N GLU A 62 -54.43 38.25 -16.31
CA GLU A 62 -54.10 39.21 -17.38
C GLU A 62 -53.71 38.52 -18.70
N PRO A 63 -53.54 39.27 -19.81
CA PRO A 63 -52.99 38.75 -21.06
C PRO A 63 -51.51 38.36 -20.89
N SER A 64 -51.28 37.08 -20.58
CA SER A 64 -49.96 36.53 -20.25
C SER A 64 -49.52 35.44 -21.23
N VAL A 65 -48.27 35.01 -21.17
CA VAL A 65 -47.70 33.88 -21.93
C VAL A 65 -47.38 32.74 -20.97
N VAL A 66 -47.92 31.55 -21.24
CA VAL A 66 -47.51 30.30 -20.58
C VAL A 66 -46.31 29.75 -21.33
N HIS A 67 -45.23 29.45 -20.61
CA HIS A 67 -44.05 28.75 -21.10
C HIS A 67 -43.99 27.34 -20.52
N VAL A 68 -43.47 26.39 -21.31
CA VAL A 68 -43.17 25.01 -20.92
C VAL A 68 -41.82 24.64 -21.52
N GLU A 69 -40.89 24.18 -20.67
CA GLU A 69 -39.55 23.77 -21.06
C GLU A 69 -39.15 22.46 -20.40
N ALA A 70 -38.30 21.69 -21.09
CA ALA A 70 -37.52 20.64 -20.46
C ALA A 70 -36.03 21.02 -20.48
N LEU A 71 -35.38 20.85 -19.35
CA LEU A 71 -33.94 20.99 -19.14
C LEU A 71 -33.33 19.60 -18.93
N ALA A 72 -32.26 19.27 -19.65
CA ALA A 72 -31.39 18.14 -19.31
C ALA A 72 -30.15 18.64 -18.56
N SER A 73 -29.77 17.97 -17.47
CA SER A 73 -28.46 18.10 -16.83
C SER A 73 -27.56 16.94 -17.25
N PHE A 74 -26.39 17.23 -17.82
CA PHE A 74 -25.45 16.21 -18.27
C PHE A 74 -24.45 15.79 -17.17
N ASP A 75 -23.75 14.69 -17.43
CA ASP A 75 -22.58 14.18 -16.72
C ASP A 75 -21.41 15.17 -16.66
N THR A 76 -21.34 16.12 -17.58
CA THR A 76 -20.38 17.23 -17.57
C THR A 76 -20.72 18.35 -16.57
N GLY A 77 -21.93 18.32 -15.97
CA GLY A 77 -22.48 19.42 -15.17
C GLY A 77 -23.19 20.50 -15.98
N ASP A 78 -23.13 20.46 -17.32
CA ASP A 78 -23.84 21.39 -18.19
C ASP A 78 -25.37 21.18 -18.12
N THR A 79 -26.13 22.27 -18.28
CA THR A 79 -27.60 22.21 -18.43
C THR A 79 -28.04 22.78 -19.77
N SER A 80 -28.96 22.09 -20.46
CA SER A 80 -29.45 22.52 -21.78
C SER A 80 -30.97 22.40 -21.92
N THR A 81 -31.59 23.34 -22.63
CA THR A 81 -33.02 23.28 -22.99
C THR A 81 -33.23 22.29 -24.13
N ILE A 82 -33.71 21.08 -23.80
CA ILE A 82 -34.00 20.02 -24.78
C ILE A 82 -35.38 20.15 -25.45
N PHE A 83 -36.27 20.96 -24.86
CA PHE A 83 -37.61 21.26 -25.38
C PHE A 83 -38.05 22.64 -24.89
N ARG A 84 -38.68 23.45 -25.77
CA ARG A 84 -39.29 24.74 -25.43
C ARG A 84 -40.60 24.93 -26.21
N ARG A 85 -41.68 25.27 -25.52
CA ARG A 85 -42.97 25.70 -26.09
C ARG A 85 -43.55 26.83 -25.27
N HIS A 86 -44.24 27.75 -25.91
CA HIS A 86 -45.01 28.81 -25.25
C HIS A 86 -46.34 29.05 -25.97
N TRP A 87 -47.30 29.67 -25.29
CA TRP A 87 -48.54 30.14 -25.90
C TRP A 87 -49.19 31.30 -25.13
N THR A 88 -49.93 32.13 -25.85
CA THR A 88 -50.76 33.20 -25.29
C THR A 88 -51.90 32.65 -24.43
N CYS A 89 -51.93 33.05 -23.17
CA CYS A 89 -53.05 32.90 -22.27
C CYS A 89 -54.02 34.08 -22.43
N HIS A 90 -55.31 33.82 -22.26
CA HIS A 90 -56.35 34.84 -22.29
C HIS A 90 -57.17 34.72 -20.99
N PRO A 91 -57.47 35.83 -20.30
CA PRO A 91 -58.17 35.82 -19.01
C PRO A 91 -59.43 34.95 -18.99
N GLY A 92 -59.67 34.29 -17.86
CA GLY A 92 -60.85 33.46 -17.63
C GLY A 92 -60.55 32.15 -16.89
N SER A 93 -61.52 31.23 -16.92
CA SER A 93 -61.43 29.93 -16.25
C SER A 93 -60.29 29.06 -16.76
N SER A 94 -59.79 28.19 -15.87
CA SER A 94 -58.63 27.34 -16.11
C SER A 94 -58.83 26.39 -17.30
N LYS A 95 -57.85 26.36 -18.19
CA LYS A 95 -57.86 25.60 -19.44
C LYS A 95 -56.82 24.48 -19.35
N VAL A 96 -57.18 23.28 -19.82
CA VAL A 96 -56.21 22.21 -20.04
C VAL A 96 -55.71 22.29 -21.48
N ARG A 97 -54.40 22.29 -21.68
CA ARG A 97 -53.76 22.13 -23.01
C ARG A 97 -52.89 20.90 -23.03
N THR A 98 -53.19 20.01 -23.98
CA THR A 98 -52.33 18.89 -24.31
C THR A 98 -51.16 19.36 -25.19
N VAL A 99 -49.94 19.00 -24.80
CA VAL A 99 -48.69 19.33 -25.51
C VAL A 99 -47.99 18.02 -25.87
N ALA A 100 -47.68 17.81 -27.15
CA ALA A 100 -46.89 16.66 -27.58
C ALA A 100 -45.41 16.88 -27.21
N LEU A 101 -44.89 16.06 -26.30
CA LEU A 101 -43.50 16.16 -25.85
C LEU A 101 -42.59 15.54 -26.91
N THR A 102 -41.90 16.39 -27.69
CA THR A 102 -41.03 15.97 -28.80
C THR A 102 -39.57 16.11 -28.37
N LEU A 103 -39.05 15.05 -27.75
CA LEU A 103 -37.68 15.00 -27.23
C LEU A 103 -36.66 14.54 -28.29
N PRO A 104 -35.36 14.89 -28.13
CA PRO A 104 -34.33 14.49 -29.08
C PRO A 104 -34.11 12.97 -29.13
N ASP A 105 -33.86 12.43 -30.33
CA ASP A 105 -33.65 11.00 -30.56
C ASP A 105 -32.60 10.36 -29.64
N TRP A 106 -31.49 11.07 -29.38
CA TRP A 106 -30.40 10.61 -28.52
C TRP A 106 -30.80 10.45 -27.04
N LEU A 107 -31.87 11.09 -26.59
CA LEU A 107 -32.37 10.97 -25.21
C LEU A 107 -33.34 9.78 -25.06
N VAL A 108 -34.09 9.48 -26.12
CA VAL A 108 -35.17 8.48 -26.10
C VAL A 108 -34.67 7.09 -26.50
N TYR A 109 -33.77 7.03 -27.49
CA TYR A 109 -33.31 5.80 -28.12
C TYR A 109 -31.88 5.42 -27.74
N GLN A 110 -31.54 4.15 -27.92
CA GLN A 110 -30.14 3.69 -27.90
C GLN A 110 -29.39 4.29 -29.10
N ALA A 111 -28.10 4.58 -28.89
CA ALA A 111 -27.22 5.07 -29.96
C ALA A 111 -26.98 4.02 -31.05
N ASP A 112 -26.84 4.48 -32.29
CA ASP A 112 -26.59 3.65 -33.47
C ASP A 112 -25.73 4.42 -34.50
N TRP A 113 -25.62 3.91 -35.73
CA TRP A 113 -24.81 4.53 -36.79
C TRP A 113 -25.35 5.90 -37.30
N LYS A 114 -26.56 6.29 -36.88
CA LYS A 114 -27.25 7.53 -37.25
C LYS A 114 -27.67 8.36 -36.03
N ILE A 115 -27.97 7.73 -34.90
CA ILE A 115 -28.19 8.37 -33.59
C ILE A 115 -26.86 8.41 -32.85
N GLN A 116 -26.23 9.59 -32.78
CA GLN A 116 -24.94 9.76 -32.09
C GLN A 116 -24.99 9.31 -30.61
N PRO A 117 -23.87 8.81 -30.06
CA PRO A 117 -23.78 8.40 -28.66
C PRO A 117 -24.16 9.53 -27.71
N SER A 118 -25.23 9.33 -26.94
CA SER A 118 -25.76 10.34 -26.02
C SER A 118 -24.78 10.64 -24.88
N ALA A 119 -24.61 11.92 -24.55
CA ALA A 119 -24.13 12.31 -23.22
C ALA A 119 -25.03 11.72 -22.12
N TRP A 120 -24.48 11.45 -20.94
CA TRP A 120 -25.23 10.85 -19.85
C TRP A 120 -26.07 11.93 -19.16
N VAL A 121 -27.36 12.00 -19.51
CA VAL A 121 -28.28 12.91 -18.82
C VAL A 121 -28.62 12.34 -17.45
N LEU A 122 -28.07 12.97 -16.40
CA LEU A 122 -28.28 12.61 -14.99
C LEU A 122 -29.73 12.86 -14.55
N THR A 123 -30.31 14.00 -14.98
CA THR A 123 -31.72 14.35 -14.73
C THR A 123 -32.29 15.10 -15.93
N ALA A 124 -33.59 14.94 -16.16
CA ALA A 124 -34.35 15.86 -17.00
C ALA A 124 -35.51 16.46 -16.19
N MET A 125 -35.56 17.79 -16.12
CA MET A 125 -36.56 18.54 -15.36
C MET A 125 -37.50 19.25 -16.32
N LEU A 126 -38.80 19.08 -16.13
CA LEU A 126 -39.84 19.78 -16.86
C LEU A 126 -40.34 20.95 -16.01
N ARG A 127 -40.26 22.17 -16.53
CA ARG A 127 -40.71 23.41 -15.89
C ARG A 127 -41.79 24.10 -16.71
N ALA A 128 -42.77 24.70 -16.05
CA ALA A 128 -43.78 25.54 -16.70
C ALA A 128 -44.13 26.75 -15.84
N TRP A 129 -44.41 27.90 -16.47
CA TRP A 129 -44.70 29.15 -15.77
C TRP A 129 -45.53 30.13 -16.60
N VAL A 130 -46.13 31.12 -15.95
CA VAL A 130 -46.78 32.28 -16.61
C VAL A 130 -45.88 33.51 -16.54
N SER A 131 -45.89 34.33 -17.59
CA SER A 131 -45.22 35.63 -17.65
C SER A 131 -46.13 36.68 -18.29
N GLY A 132 -46.21 37.89 -17.72
CA GLY A 132 -46.97 38.99 -18.32
C GLY A 132 -46.35 39.49 -19.63
N ALA A 133 -47.15 40.07 -20.52
CA ALA A 133 -46.79 40.41 -21.93
C ALA A 133 -45.69 41.48 -22.14
N GLY A 134 -44.87 41.78 -21.13
CA GLY A 134 -43.67 42.63 -21.22
C GLY A 134 -42.57 42.27 -20.22
N SER A 135 -42.64 41.11 -19.57
CA SER A 135 -41.62 40.63 -18.62
C SER A 135 -40.41 40.03 -19.34
N LEU A 136 -39.27 40.01 -18.66
CA LEU A 136 -38.17 39.10 -18.98
C LEU A 136 -38.59 37.65 -18.71
N ASP A 137 -38.05 36.71 -19.51
CA ASP A 137 -38.36 35.28 -19.56
C ASP A 137 -37.81 34.46 -18.34
N ASP A 138 -37.77 35.02 -17.12
CA ASP A 138 -37.19 34.35 -15.95
C ASP A 138 -38.23 33.59 -15.10
N TYR A 139 -38.15 32.26 -15.18
CA TYR A 139 -38.89 31.28 -14.35
C TYR A 139 -38.86 31.56 -12.84
N MET A 140 -37.76 32.10 -12.30
CA MET A 140 -37.63 32.34 -10.85
C MET A 140 -38.45 33.53 -10.36
N SER A 141 -38.81 34.44 -11.28
CA SER A 141 -39.62 35.64 -11.01
C SER A 141 -41.12 35.47 -11.30
N ALA A 142 -41.52 34.31 -11.84
CA ALA A 142 -42.87 34.07 -12.34
C ALA A 142 -43.91 33.93 -11.21
N PRO A 143 -45.12 34.55 -11.34
CA PRO A 143 -46.18 34.47 -10.33
C PRO A 143 -46.76 33.05 -10.17
N ALA A 144 -46.81 32.28 -11.25
CA ALA A 144 -47.29 30.90 -11.27
C ALA A 144 -46.22 29.99 -11.87
N ARG A 145 -45.90 28.88 -11.19
CA ARG A 145 -44.82 27.96 -11.57
C ARG A 145 -45.09 26.51 -11.17
N ALA A 146 -44.77 25.59 -12.09
CA ALA A 146 -44.73 24.15 -11.85
C ALA A 146 -43.34 23.58 -12.19
N MET A 147 -42.99 22.46 -11.54
CA MET A 147 -41.82 21.65 -11.84
C MET A 147 -42.15 20.17 -11.64
N THR A 148 -41.64 19.30 -12.50
CA THR A 148 -41.66 17.85 -12.31
C THR A 148 -40.41 17.20 -12.94
N LEU A 149 -40.05 16.00 -12.49
CA LEU A 149 -38.94 15.22 -13.03
C LEU A 149 -39.44 14.26 -14.12
N LEU A 150 -38.69 14.16 -15.22
CA LEU A 150 -38.90 13.14 -16.25
C LEU A 150 -38.10 11.90 -15.89
N ASN A 151 -38.76 10.74 -15.83
CA ASN A 151 -38.11 9.48 -15.53
C ASN A 151 -37.38 8.95 -16.79
N LEU A 152 -36.05 9.04 -16.80
CA LEU A 152 -35.23 8.65 -17.95
C LEU A 152 -34.79 7.19 -17.86
N ARG A 153 -34.81 6.50 -19.00
CA ARG A 153 -34.18 5.18 -19.15
C ARG A 153 -32.67 5.34 -19.36
N GLU A 154 -31.88 4.52 -18.65
CA GLU A 154 -30.42 4.42 -18.83
C GLU A 154 -30.09 4.13 -20.30
N PRO A 155 -28.96 4.64 -20.86
CA PRO A 155 -28.67 4.55 -22.30
C PRO A 155 -28.77 3.15 -22.92
N PHE A 156 -28.41 2.10 -22.18
CA PHE A 156 -28.46 0.70 -22.62
C PHE A 156 -29.84 0.03 -22.46
N SER A 157 -30.74 0.66 -21.70
CA SER A 157 -32.12 0.20 -21.47
C SER A 157 -33.16 0.90 -22.37
N ARG A 158 -32.70 1.84 -23.21
CA ARG A 158 -33.52 2.54 -24.21
C ARG A 158 -33.85 1.61 -25.39
N PRO A 159 -35.03 1.76 -26.02
CA PRO A 159 -35.34 1.04 -27.26
C PRO A 159 -34.36 1.43 -28.37
N MET A 160 -34.09 0.53 -29.31
CA MET A 160 -33.44 0.89 -30.59
C MET A 160 -34.47 1.54 -31.52
N LYS A 161 -34.11 2.65 -32.17
CA LYS A 161 -35.02 3.33 -33.08
C LYS A 161 -35.23 2.51 -34.35
N GLN A 162 -36.48 2.23 -34.70
CA GLN A 162 -36.82 1.67 -36.01
C GLN A 162 -36.66 2.75 -37.09
N HIS A 163 -35.46 2.89 -37.64
CA HIS A 163 -35.24 3.74 -38.81
C HIS A 163 -36.01 3.17 -40.01
N GLN A 164 -36.96 3.94 -40.54
CA GLN A 164 -37.60 3.65 -41.82
C GLN A 164 -36.60 3.88 -42.96
N LEU A 165 -35.75 2.88 -43.18
CA LEU A 165 -34.72 2.87 -44.21
C LEU A 165 -34.85 1.59 -45.04
N CYS A 166 -35.31 1.74 -46.27
CA CYS A 166 -35.14 0.73 -47.30
C CYS A 166 -33.65 0.65 -47.65
N LEU A 167 -32.89 -0.15 -46.90
CA LEU A 167 -31.52 -0.49 -47.25
C LEU A 167 -31.53 -1.10 -48.66
N SER A 168 -30.61 -0.67 -49.51
CA SER A 168 -30.44 -1.32 -50.81
C SER A 168 -30.01 -2.78 -50.58
N TRP A 169 -30.53 -3.70 -51.38
CA TRP A 169 -30.34 -5.15 -51.20
C TRP A 169 -28.85 -5.58 -51.05
N GLY A 170 -27.93 -4.86 -51.70
CA GLY A 170 -26.48 -5.10 -51.55
C GLY A 170 -25.89 -4.68 -50.19
N LEU A 171 -26.52 -3.75 -49.47
CA LEU A 171 -26.21 -3.44 -48.07
C LEU A 171 -26.78 -4.51 -47.13
N GLU A 172 -28.02 -4.95 -47.33
CA GLU A 172 -28.60 -6.08 -46.56
C GLU A 172 -27.76 -7.34 -46.69
N MET A 173 -27.36 -7.73 -47.90
CA MET A 173 -26.50 -8.89 -48.15
C MET A 173 -25.12 -8.75 -47.47
N LYS A 174 -24.52 -7.56 -47.48
CA LYS A 174 -23.28 -7.31 -46.72
C LYS A 174 -23.49 -7.42 -45.22
N TRP A 175 -24.59 -6.89 -44.68
CA TRP A 175 -24.85 -6.92 -43.24
C TRP A 175 -25.16 -8.34 -42.76
N GLY A 176 -25.96 -9.11 -43.53
CA GLY A 176 -26.18 -10.54 -43.28
C GLY A 176 -24.88 -11.34 -43.27
N ALA A 177 -24.00 -11.14 -44.25
CA ALA A 177 -22.69 -11.80 -44.32
C ALA A 177 -21.67 -11.35 -43.25
N LEU A 178 -21.95 -10.26 -42.52
CA LEU A 178 -21.13 -9.75 -41.42
C LEU A 178 -21.73 -10.01 -40.03
N LYS A 179 -23.03 -10.31 -39.93
CA LYS A 179 -23.74 -10.54 -38.66
C LYS A 179 -23.11 -11.67 -37.83
N ASP A 180 -22.72 -12.75 -38.49
CA ASP A 180 -22.05 -13.91 -37.87
C ASP A 180 -20.53 -13.74 -37.79
N LYS A 181 -20.01 -12.54 -38.11
CA LYS A 181 -18.61 -12.13 -38.00
C LYS A 181 -18.39 -10.92 -37.08
N ILE A 182 -19.43 -10.50 -36.35
CA ILE A 182 -19.27 -9.49 -35.29
C ILE A 182 -18.29 -10.07 -34.26
N PRO A 183 -17.14 -9.42 -33.99
CA PRO A 183 -16.22 -9.91 -32.97
C PRO A 183 -16.95 -9.90 -31.62
N GLN A 184 -16.81 -10.98 -30.84
CA GLN A 184 -17.24 -10.96 -29.46
C GLN A 184 -16.45 -9.85 -28.74
N CYS A 185 -17.16 -8.86 -28.19
CA CYS A 185 -16.51 -7.76 -27.48
C CYS A 185 -15.63 -8.35 -26.36
N PRO A 186 -14.34 -7.97 -26.28
CA PRO A 186 -13.48 -8.48 -25.22
C PRO A 186 -14.06 -8.03 -23.88
N GLN A 187 -14.21 -8.96 -22.93
CA GLN A 187 -14.64 -8.64 -21.57
C GLN A 187 -13.47 -8.00 -20.80
N GLU A 188 -13.19 -6.74 -21.11
CA GLU A 188 -12.27 -5.90 -20.35
C GLU A 188 -12.87 -5.57 -18.98
N GLN A 189 -12.03 -5.47 -17.95
CA GLN A 189 -12.49 -5.27 -16.58
C GLN A 189 -12.30 -3.81 -16.14
N GLU A 190 -13.41 -3.15 -15.82
CA GLU A 190 -13.47 -1.82 -15.19
C GLU A 190 -12.88 -1.78 -13.76
N VAL A 191 -12.29 -2.88 -13.28
CA VAL A 191 -11.84 -3.07 -11.89
C VAL A 191 -10.34 -3.30 -11.85
N ALA A 192 -9.59 -2.31 -11.37
CA ALA A 192 -8.15 -2.39 -11.20
C ALA A 192 -7.79 -2.86 -9.77
N VAL A 193 -7.19 -4.04 -9.65
CA VAL A 193 -6.72 -4.57 -8.35
C VAL A 193 -5.30 -4.07 -8.09
N PHE A 194 -5.15 -3.10 -7.18
CA PHE A 194 -3.82 -2.62 -6.77
C PHE A 194 -3.12 -3.58 -5.81
N LEU A 195 -3.88 -4.28 -4.95
CA LEU A 195 -3.34 -5.27 -4.03
C LEU A 195 -4.36 -6.38 -3.79
N SER A 196 -3.95 -7.63 -3.96
CA SER A 196 -4.82 -8.82 -3.82
C SER A 196 -4.60 -9.60 -2.51
N THR A 197 -3.47 -9.41 -1.84
CA THR A 197 -3.05 -10.15 -0.64
C THR A 197 -2.59 -9.20 0.47
N LEU A 198 -2.22 -9.71 1.65
CA LEU A 198 -1.77 -8.84 2.75
C LEU A 198 -0.32 -8.37 2.56
N TYR A 199 -0.11 -7.06 2.58
CA TYR A 199 1.23 -6.45 2.64
C TYR A 199 1.58 -6.05 4.07
N ALA A 200 2.69 -6.60 4.59
CA ALA A 200 3.25 -6.27 5.89
C ALA A 200 4.20 -5.06 5.80
N SER A 201 3.74 -3.92 6.29
CA SER A 201 4.40 -2.62 6.19
C SER A 201 5.15 -2.26 7.48
N THR A 202 6.40 -1.83 7.31
CA THR A 202 7.30 -1.43 8.41
C THR A 202 7.37 0.09 8.60
N GLY A 203 6.63 0.86 7.79
CA GLY A 203 6.66 2.32 7.80
C GLY A 203 7.74 2.89 6.88
N GLU A 204 7.98 2.24 5.74
CA GLU A 204 9.07 2.52 4.79
C GLU A 204 8.79 3.70 3.84
N LYS A 205 9.85 4.22 3.17
CA LYS A 205 9.81 5.32 2.18
C LYS A 205 9.59 4.85 0.73
N PHE A 206 8.83 3.79 0.57
CA PHE A 206 8.41 3.26 -0.73
C PHE A 206 7.19 2.37 -0.49
N GLY A 207 6.57 1.92 -1.56
CA GLY A 207 5.32 1.18 -1.51
C GLY A 207 5.12 0.33 -2.76
N ILE A 208 3.93 -0.25 -2.87
CA ILE A 208 3.53 -1.03 -4.04
C ILE A 208 3.06 -0.04 -5.10
N VAL A 209 3.81 0.05 -6.20
CA VAL A 209 3.51 0.98 -7.31
C VAL A 209 2.69 0.25 -8.37
N ARG A 210 1.64 0.89 -8.88
CA ARG A 210 0.78 0.37 -9.94
C ARG A 210 0.51 1.44 -10.99
N THR A 211 0.41 0.99 -12.24
CA THR A 211 0.08 1.81 -13.41
C THR A 211 -1.10 1.19 -14.12
N ILE A 212 -2.13 1.98 -14.35
CA ILE A 212 -3.29 1.57 -15.13
C ILE A 212 -3.00 1.90 -16.59
N GLN A 213 -3.60 1.17 -17.53
CA GLN A 213 -3.53 1.48 -18.95
C GLN A 213 -4.86 2.11 -19.42
N PRO A 214 -4.85 2.85 -20.54
CA PRO A 214 -6.09 3.16 -21.26
C PRO A 214 -6.91 1.89 -21.51
N PHE A 215 -8.21 2.02 -21.64
CA PHE A 215 -9.04 0.87 -22.04
C PHE A 215 -8.72 0.46 -23.48
N SER A 216 -8.79 -0.85 -23.73
CA SER A 216 -8.71 -1.45 -25.06
C SER A 216 -10.01 -1.26 -25.84
N ASP A 217 -11.14 -1.14 -25.14
CA ASP A 217 -12.44 -0.77 -25.70
C ASP A 217 -12.58 0.76 -25.88
N GLU A 218 -12.85 1.20 -27.11
CA GLU A 218 -12.96 2.62 -27.47
C GLU A 218 -14.12 3.34 -26.76
N ALA A 219 -15.20 2.64 -26.40
CA ALA A 219 -16.33 3.24 -25.70
C ALA A 219 -16.03 3.42 -24.21
N LEU A 220 -15.36 2.45 -23.56
CA LEU A 220 -14.87 2.59 -22.20
C LEU A 220 -13.81 3.70 -22.09
N GLU A 221 -12.88 3.80 -23.06
CA GLU A 221 -11.90 4.90 -23.08
C GLU A 221 -12.57 6.26 -23.36
N SER A 222 -13.58 6.32 -24.24
CA SER A 222 -14.37 7.54 -24.47
C SER A 222 -15.12 8.00 -23.21
N LEU A 223 -15.66 7.07 -22.42
CA LEU A 223 -16.27 7.37 -21.12
C LEU A 223 -15.22 7.82 -20.09
N ARG A 224 -14.06 7.17 -20.04
CA ARG A 224 -12.94 7.54 -19.17
C ARG A 224 -12.44 8.96 -19.45
N LEU A 225 -12.22 9.32 -20.71
CA LEU A 225 -11.77 10.65 -21.12
C LEU A 225 -12.78 11.76 -20.75
N LYS A 226 -14.09 11.46 -20.77
CA LYS A 226 -15.14 12.37 -20.28
C LYS A 226 -15.20 12.45 -18.75
N ALA A 227 -14.79 11.39 -18.05
CA ALA A 227 -14.76 11.33 -16.59
C ALA A 227 -13.63 12.17 -15.95
N ILE A 228 -12.57 12.48 -16.69
CA ILE A 228 -11.38 13.20 -16.15
C ILE A 228 -11.74 14.50 -15.38
N PRO A 229 -12.59 15.41 -15.90
CA PRO A 229 -13.00 16.63 -15.17
C PRO A 229 -14.16 16.44 -14.16
N TYR A 230 -14.85 15.29 -14.18
CA TYR A 230 -15.97 14.98 -13.29
C TYR A 230 -15.91 13.47 -12.90
N PRO A 231 -15.03 13.09 -11.96
CA PRO A 231 -14.76 11.68 -11.68
C PRO A 231 -15.91 10.98 -10.94
N TRP A 232 -16.27 9.79 -11.43
CA TRP A 232 -17.38 8.96 -10.93
C TRP A 232 -16.88 7.52 -10.68
N CYS A 233 -16.18 7.33 -9.55
CA CYS A 233 -15.40 6.12 -9.30
C CYS A 233 -15.25 5.81 -7.80
N ALA A 234 -14.75 4.62 -7.45
CA ALA A 234 -14.60 4.23 -6.04
C ALA A 234 -13.29 3.49 -5.74
N PHE A 235 -12.70 3.75 -4.57
CA PHE A 235 -11.52 3.06 -4.05
C PHE A 235 -11.87 2.31 -2.76
N SER A 236 -11.73 0.99 -2.81
CA SER A 236 -11.94 0.05 -1.70
C SER A 236 -10.58 -0.35 -1.12
N ILE A 237 -10.33 -0.01 0.15
CA ILE A 237 -8.99 -0.08 0.78
C ILE A 237 -9.11 -0.74 2.17
N TRP A 238 -8.50 -1.90 2.37
CA TRP A 238 -8.36 -2.51 3.71
C TRP A 238 -7.06 -2.08 4.42
N ILE A 239 -7.14 -1.65 5.68
CA ILE A 239 -5.97 -1.33 6.52
C ILE A 239 -6.10 -1.85 7.96
N TYR A 240 -4.94 -2.09 8.57
CA TYR A 240 -4.77 -2.43 9.99
C TYR A 240 -3.57 -1.67 10.57
N LEU A 241 -3.80 -0.74 11.49
CA LEU A 241 -2.74 0.03 12.15
C LEU A 241 -2.21 -0.69 13.39
N LEU A 242 -0.90 -0.84 13.52
CA LEU A 242 -0.27 -1.34 14.76
C LEU A 242 0.20 -0.21 15.68
N HIS A 243 0.61 0.92 15.08
CA HIS A 243 1.11 2.11 15.74
C HIS A 243 0.55 3.38 15.06
N PRO A 244 0.43 4.52 15.77
CA PRO A 244 0.07 5.78 15.14
C PRO A 244 1.18 6.26 14.19
N CYS A 245 0.83 7.06 13.19
CA CYS A 245 1.83 7.62 12.26
C CYS A 245 2.89 8.44 13.02
N ARG A 246 4.17 8.09 12.83
CA ARG A 246 5.31 8.75 13.51
C ARG A 246 5.69 10.11 12.91
N GLN A 247 5.29 10.35 11.66
CA GLN A 247 5.48 11.62 10.94
C GLN A 247 4.19 12.44 10.95
N GLN A 248 4.21 13.65 10.38
CA GLN A 248 2.98 14.47 10.27
C GLN A 248 1.93 13.78 9.39
N LEU A 249 2.36 13.11 8.31
CA LEU A 249 1.55 12.34 7.37
C LEU A 249 2.25 11.01 7.08
N CYS A 250 1.47 9.93 6.92
CA CYS A 250 1.91 8.64 6.42
C CYS A 250 1.03 8.24 5.22
N GLY A 251 1.61 7.72 4.14
CA GLY A 251 0.86 7.34 2.93
C GLY A 251 -0.07 6.14 3.15
N VAL A 252 -1.30 6.24 2.63
CA VAL A 252 -2.26 5.14 2.57
C VAL A 252 -2.40 4.66 1.12
N LEU A 253 -2.94 5.54 0.27
CA LEU A 253 -2.99 5.39 -1.18
C LEU A 253 -2.82 6.79 -1.78
N HIS A 254 -1.89 6.97 -2.71
CA HIS A 254 -1.67 8.28 -3.32
C HIS A 254 -1.33 8.15 -4.81
N HIS A 255 -1.80 9.10 -5.59
CA HIS A 255 -1.56 9.19 -7.02
C HIS A 255 -0.46 10.23 -7.30
N LEU A 256 0.49 9.92 -8.20
CA LEU A 256 1.47 10.88 -8.71
C LEU A 256 1.38 10.96 -10.23
N ASP A 257 1.37 12.18 -10.77
CA ASP A 257 1.34 12.44 -12.21
C ASP A 257 2.68 12.16 -12.92
N SER A 258 2.72 12.30 -14.25
CA SER A 258 3.94 12.25 -15.07
C SER A 258 5.01 13.31 -14.70
N LYS A 259 4.70 14.29 -13.83
CA LYS A 259 5.64 15.31 -13.34
C LYS A 259 6.11 15.00 -11.90
N ARG A 260 5.69 13.87 -11.32
CA ARG A 260 5.90 13.45 -9.92
C ARG A 260 5.28 14.41 -8.88
N THR A 261 4.20 15.09 -9.23
CA THR A 261 3.39 15.88 -8.29
C THR A 261 2.21 15.05 -7.76
N TYR A 262 1.72 15.37 -6.56
CA TYR A 262 0.61 14.65 -5.92
C TYR A 262 -0.73 15.00 -6.59
N ALA A 263 -1.28 14.04 -7.31
CA ALA A 263 -2.54 14.15 -8.03
C ALA A 263 -3.74 13.62 -7.22
N SER A 264 -4.94 13.77 -7.76
CA SER A 264 -6.15 13.16 -7.21
C SER A 264 -6.14 11.63 -7.40
N PRO A 265 -6.64 10.83 -6.46
CA PRO A 265 -6.79 11.14 -5.04
C PRO A 265 -5.48 10.89 -4.28
N SER A 266 -5.20 11.73 -3.28
CA SER A 266 -4.06 11.55 -2.37
C SER A 266 -4.53 11.40 -0.92
N LEU A 267 -4.45 10.18 -0.39
CA LEU A 267 -4.88 9.82 0.97
C LEU A 267 -3.69 9.50 1.88
N PHE A 268 -3.63 10.25 2.98
CA PHE A 268 -2.63 10.09 4.03
C PHE A 268 -3.30 9.92 5.39
N LEU A 269 -2.61 9.26 6.31
CA LEU A 269 -2.96 9.18 7.72
C LEU A 269 -2.14 10.20 8.52
N LYS A 270 -2.79 11.09 9.26
CA LYS A 270 -2.12 12.07 10.13
C LYS A 270 -1.68 11.42 11.45
N ASN A 271 -0.69 11.99 12.14
CA ASN A 271 -0.29 11.56 13.50
C ASN A 271 -1.44 11.53 14.53
N SER A 272 -2.49 12.34 14.33
CA SER A 272 -3.72 12.33 15.14
C SER A 272 -4.70 11.19 14.82
N GLY A 273 -4.39 10.31 13.87
CA GLY A 273 -5.26 9.20 13.45
C GLY A 273 -6.38 9.60 12.47
N HIS A 274 -6.61 10.89 12.24
CA HIS A 274 -7.49 11.36 11.17
C HIS A 274 -6.86 11.10 9.79
N LEU A 275 -7.69 10.76 8.81
CA LEU A 275 -7.28 10.73 7.41
C LEU A 275 -7.24 12.15 6.86
N HIS A 276 -6.26 12.44 6.02
CA HIS A 276 -6.11 13.65 5.23
C HIS A 276 -6.30 13.26 3.77
N ILE A 277 -7.33 13.83 3.13
CA ILE A 277 -7.69 13.53 1.75
C ILE A 277 -7.48 14.81 0.93
N GLN A 278 -6.54 14.77 -0.01
CA GLN A 278 -6.18 15.85 -0.92
C GLN A 278 -6.63 15.51 -2.34
N MET A 279 -7.20 16.50 -3.03
CA MET A 279 -7.54 16.48 -4.45
C MET A 279 -6.84 17.63 -5.19
N HIS A 280 -6.59 17.46 -6.49
CA HIS A 280 -6.01 18.46 -7.37
C HIS A 280 -7.00 18.82 -8.49
N GLY A 281 -7.17 20.12 -8.76
CA GLY A 281 -8.13 20.61 -9.76
C GLY A 281 -7.48 21.45 -10.84
N ALA A 282 -8.07 22.62 -11.10
CA ALA A 282 -7.52 23.62 -12.01
C ALA A 282 -6.02 23.87 -11.71
N PRO A 283 -5.18 24.03 -12.75
CA PRO A 283 -3.73 23.83 -12.66
C PRO A 283 -3.06 24.65 -11.55
N GLY A 284 -2.48 23.95 -10.58
CA GLY A 284 -1.80 24.54 -9.42
C GLY A 284 -2.66 24.69 -8.16
N VAL A 285 -3.97 24.43 -8.23
CA VAL A 285 -4.87 24.47 -7.07
C VAL A 285 -5.14 23.06 -6.54
N SER A 286 -4.58 22.79 -5.36
CA SER A 286 -4.93 21.61 -4.55
C SER A 286 -5.80 22.04 -3.36
N SER A 287 -6.78 21.20 -3.00
CA SER A 287 -7.56 21.37 -1.77
C SER A 287 -7.58 20.06 -0.98
N ALA A 288 -7.75 20.14 0.34
CA ALA A 288 -7.72 18.98 1.21
C ALA A 288 -8.56 19.14 2.48
N PHE A 289 -9.14 18.03 2.95
CA PHE A 289 -9.92 17.97 4.19
C PHE A 289 -9.44 16.85 5.11
N LEU A 290 -9.86 16.92 6.38
CA LEU A 290 -9.64 15.87 7.37
C LEU A 290 -10.94 15.08 7.61
N SER A 291 -10.85 13.76 7.74
CA SER A 291 -12.02 12.92 8.07
C SER A 291 -12.58 13.27 9.45
N ALA A 292 -13.91 13.29 9.59
CA ALA A 292 -14.59 13.52 10.88
C ALA A 292 -14.26 12.46 11.95
N PHE A 293 -13.75 11.29 11.54
CA PHE A 293 -13.37 10.16 12.38
C PHE A 293 -11.83 9.91 12.36
N THR A 294 -11.34 9.20 13.37
CA THR A 294 -9.97 8.67 13.45
C THR A 294 -9.94 7.18 13.15
N VAL A 295 -8.93 6.70 12.40
CA VAL A 295 -8.72 5.25 12.20
C VAL A 295 -8.22 4.61 13.50
N PRO A 296 -8.90 3.58 14.04
CA PRO A 296 -8.50 2.93 15.29
C PRO A 296 -7.25 2.06 15.11
N ILE A 297 -6.50 1.89 16.21
CA ILE A 297 -5.29 1.07 16.25
C ILE A 297 -5.66 -0.35 16.69
N ARG A 298 -5.05 -1.36 16.06
CA ARG A 298 -5.22 -2.81 16.29
C ARG A 298 -6.57 -3.41 15.86
N GLN A 299 -7.34 -2.68 15.06
CA GLN A 299 -8.57 -3.16 14.42
C GLN A 299 -8.40 -3.15 12.90
N TRP A 300 -9.12 -4.05 12.22
CA TRP A 300 -9.24 -4.03 10.76
C TRP A 300 -10.36 -3.08 10.37
N CYS A 301 -10.03 -2.14 9.49
CA CYS A 301 -10.99 -1.20 8.92
C CYS A 301 -10.91 -1.23 7.39
N HIS A 302 -12.08 -1.23 6.77
CA HIS A 302 -12.26 -1.03 5.35
C HIS A 302 -12.63 0.43 5.11
N LEU A 303 -11.88 1.12 4.26
CA LEU A 303 -12.17 2.45 3.76
C LEU A 303 -12.76 2.31 2.37
N ASN A 304 -13.92 2.92 2.14
CA ASN A 304 -14.48 3.12 0.81
C ASN A 304 -14.48 4.62 0.50
N VAL A 305 -13.78 5.00 -0.56
CA VAL A 305 -13.64 6.39 -1.01
C VAL A 305 -14.35 6.52 -2.35
N VAL A 306 -15.54 7.11 -2.34
CA VAL A 306 -16.33 7.36 -3.55
C VAL A 306 -16.10 8.80 -3.99
N LEU A 307 -15.74 8.96 -5.27
CA LEU A 307 -15.68 10.24 -5.96
C LEU A 307 -16.97 10.36 -6.79
N ASP A 308 -17.68 11.46 -6.59
CA ASP A 308 -18.97 11.78 -7.20
C ASP A 308 -18.90 13.24 -7.66
N GLY A 309 -18.17 13.47 -8.76
CA GLY A 309 -17.92 14.79 -9.32
C GLY A 309 -17.09 15.67 -8.40
N TRP A 310 -17.75 16.64 -7.75
CA TRP A 310 -17.14 17.55 -6.78
C TRP A 310 -17.33 17.08 -5.32
N MET A 311 -18.11 16.01 -5.10
CA MET A 311 -18.29 15.40 -3.78
C MET A 311 -17.31 14.23 -3.58
N VAL A 312 -16.70 14.18 -2.40
CA VAL A 312 -15.92 13.04 -1.92
C VAL A 312 -16.61 12.47 -0.69
N ARG A 313 -17.04 11.21 -0.79
CA ARG A 313 -17.63 10.44 0.30
C ARG A 313 -16.64 9.39 0.75
N ILE A 314 -16.07 9.57 1.94
CA ILE A 314 -15.30 8.53 2.59
C ILE A 314 -16.13 7.86 3.69
N THR A 315 -16.29 6.54 3.59
CA THR A 315 -16.84 5.72 4.67
C THR A 315 -15.75 4.79 5.21
N MET A 316 -15.80 4.54 6.52
CA MET A 316 -14.94 3.61 7.22
C MET A 316 -15.81 2.59 7.95
N THR A 317 -15.66 1.32 7.62
CA THR A 317 -16.28 0.22 8.35
C THR A 317 -15.20 -0.53 9.13
N CYS A 318 -15.25 -0.44 10.45
CA CYS A 318 -14.32 -1.14 11.35
C CYS A 318 -15.05 -2.29 12.05
N ARG A 319 -14.40 -3.45 12.16
CA ARG A 319 -14.97 -4.62 12.84
C ARG A 319 -14.61 -4.63 14.32
N ASP A 320 -15.62 -4.54 15.19
CA ASP A 320 -15.46 -4.80 16.63
C ASP A 320 -16.24 -6.05 17.06
N GLY A 321 -15.53 -7.18 17.09
CA GLY A 321 -16.10 -8.51 17.37
C GLY A 321 -17.11 -8.97 16.30
N GLN A 322 -18.39 -8.82 16.64
CA GLN A 322 -19.54 -9.15 15.79
C GLN A 322 -20.25 -7.92 15.20
N HIS A 323 -19.96 -6.71 15.69
CA HIS A 323 -20.58 -5.48 15.21
C HIS A 323 -19.66 -4.73 14.25
N TYR A 324 -20.26 -4.07 13.26
CA TYR A 324 -19.57 -3.15 12.36
C TYR A 324 -19.82 -1.72 12.80
N ILE A 325 -18.74 -1.00 13.12
CA ILE A 325 -18.80 0.42 13.41
C ILE A 325 -18.60 1.15 12.08
N VAL A 326 -19.65 1.82 11.61
CA VAL A 326 -19.67 2.57 10.36
C VAL A 326 -19.56 4.06 10.67
N HIS A 327 -18.51 4.69 10.15
CA HIS A 327 -18.37 6.14 10.11
C HIS A 327 -18.41 6.63 8.66
N SER A 328 -18.97 7.80 8.44
CA SER A 328 -19.00 8.46 7.12
C SER A 328 -18.62 9.92 7.23
N SER A 329 -18.04 10.46 6.16
CA SER A 329 -17.69 11.87 6.02
C SER A 329 -17.87 12.23 4.55
N ASN A 330 -18.82 13.12 4.26
CA ASN A 330 -18.98 13.75 2.95
C ASN A 330 -18.25 15.10 2.98
N HIS A 331 -17.54 15.44 1.91
CA HIS A 331 -17.03 16.78 1.67
C HIS A 331 -17.36 17.17 0.23
N VAL A 332 -17.74 18.43 0.01
CA VAL A 332 -17.93 19.01 -1.34
C VAL A 332 -16.82 20.03 -1.51
N PHE A 333 -16.10 19.95 -2.63
CA PHE A 333 -15.03 20.88 -2.96
C PHE A 333 -15.58 22.07 -3.75
N ASP A 334 -15.10 23.28 -3.44
CA ASP A 334 -15.37 24.50 -4.22
C ASP A 334 -14.65 24.52 -5.59
N ILE A 335 -13.86 23.49 -5.88
CA ILE A 335 -13.12 23.31 -7.14
C ILE A 335 -13.51 21.98 -7.79
N ALA A 336 -13.71 22.00 -9.11
CA ALA A 336 -13.69 20.77 -9.90
C ALA A 336 -12.28 20.15 -9.80
N PHE A 337 -12.20 18.90 -9.33
CA PHE A 337 -10.94 18.17 -9.24
C PHE A 337 -10.82 17.14 -10.37
N HIS A 338 -9.63 17.02 -10.93
CA HIS A 338 -9.38 16.16 -12.10
C HIS A 338 -8.80 14.81 -11.67
N LEU A 339 -9.16 13.74 -12.38
CA LEU A 339 -8.58 12.41 -12.25
C LEU A 339 -8.32 11.81 -13.64
N ASP A 340 -7.09 11.94 -14.13
CA ASP A 340 -6.62 11.10 -15.24
C ASP A 340 -5.91 9.87 -14.65
N ASP A 341 -6.61 8.75 -14.59
CA ASP A 341 -6.12 7.52 -13.94
C ASP A 341 -5.04 6.76 -14.75
N THR A 342 -4.60 7.29 -15.89
CA THR A 342 -3.47 6.76 -16.69
C THR A 342 -2.25 7.68 -16.70
N ASP A 343 -2.32 8.90 -16.15
CA ASP A 343 -1.17 9.82 -16.04
C ASP A 343 -0.33 9.52 -14.80
N GLY A 344 0.86 8.94 -15.00
CA GLY A 344 1.80 8.66 -13.92
C GLY A 344 1.56 7.31 -13.25
N TYR A 345 1.43 7.26 -11.92
CA TYR A 345 1.24 6.00 -11.17
C TYR A 345 0.56 6.17 -9.80
N PHE A 346 -0.11 5.11 -9.35
CA PHE A 346 -0.63 4.96 -7.98
C PHE A 346 0.39 4.27 -7.09
N ALA A 347 0.50 4.70 -5.83
CA ALA A 347 1.34 4.08 -4.81
C ALA A 347 0.55 3.74 -3.54
N VAL A 348 0.58 2.46 -3.17
CA VAL A 348 0.04 1.96 -1.90
C VAL A 348 1.12 2.03 -0.83
N GLY A 349 0.83 2.75 0.25
CA GLY A 349 1.73 2.94 1.38
C GLY A 349 2.74 4.05 1.20
N GLY A 350 4.03 3.75 1.41
CA GLY A 350 5.10 4.75 1.36
C GLY A 350 5.38 5.26 -0.06
N GLY A 351 5.97 6.45 -0.14
CA GLY A 351 6.36 7.11 -1.38
C GLY A 351 7.66 7.91 -1.22
N GLU A 352 8.06 8.62 -2.27
CA GLU A 352 9.33 9.37 -2.31
C GLU A 352 9.42 10.43 -1.19
N PHE A 353 8.28 11.07 -0.87
CA PHE A 353 8.19 12.16 0.10
C PHE A 353 7.51 11.77 1.43
N VAL A 354 6.88 10.59 1.53
CA VAL A 354 6.11 10.15 2.72
C VAL A 354 6.43 8.71 3.13
N ASN A 355 6.52 8.45 4.43
CA ASN A 355 6.59 7.08 4.94
C ASN A 355 5.22 6.37 4.89
N GLY A 356 5.19 5.05 4.78
CA GLY A 356 3.96 4.24 4.93
C GLY A 356 3.47 4.14 6.38
N ILE A 357 2.31 3.51 6.60
CA ILE A 357 1.80 3.20 7.95
C ILE A 357 2.52 2.00 8.56
N GLU A 358 2.70 1.98 9.88
CA GLU A 358 3.19 0.78 10.59
C GLU A 358 2.03 -0.18 10.86
N GLY A 359 1.92 -1.26 10.07
CA GLY A 359 0.73 -2.09 10.05
C GLY A 359 0.64 -3.05 8.88
N TYR A 360 -0.58 -3.31 8.42
CA TYR A 360 -0.86 -4.10 7.22
C TYR A 360 -1.79 -3.35 6.28
N TYR A 361 -1.52 -3.47 4.99
CA TYR A 361 -2.49 -3.18 3.93
C TYR A 361 -3.13 -4.52 3.53
N GLY A 362 -4.46 -4.55 3.49
CA GLY A 362 -5.22 -5.66 2.92
C GLY A 362 -5.48 -5.43 1.43
N PRO A 363 -6.45 -6.13 0.82
CA PRO A 363 -6.79 -5.91 -0.56
C PRO A 363 -7.17 -4.45 -0.85
N ILE A 364 -6.72 -3.95 -2.00
CA ILE A 364 -7.02 -2.61 -2.52
C ILE A 364 -7.51 -2.74 -3.95
N ILE A 365 -8.70 -2.22 -4.20
CA ILE A 365 -9.43 -2.33 -5.47
C ILE A 365 -9.94 -0.94 -5.85
N TYR A 366 -9.68 -0.55 -7.10
CA TYR A 366 -10.19 0.68 -7.71
C TYR A 366 -11.20 0.33 -8.80
N TYR A 367 -12.39 0.90 -8.70
CA TYR A 367 -13.51 0.72 -9.63
C TYR A 367 -13.57 1.94 -10.55
N ARG A 368 -13.14 1.76 -11.81
CA ARG A 368 -13.14 2.79 -12.85
C ARG A 368 -14.58 3.02 -13.33
N ASN A 369 -14.96 4.27 -13.60
CA ASN A 369 -16.27 4.65 -14.18
C ASN A 369 -17.50 3.96 -13.54
N ARG A 370 -17.43 3.63 -12.23
CA ARG A 370 -18.47 2.89 -11.52
C ARG A 370 -18.48 3.23 -10.04
N MET A 371 -19.67 3.54 -9.53
CA MET A 371 -19.93 3.61 -8.10
C MET A 371 -20.28 2.21 -7.55
N LEU A 372 -19.80 1.91 -6.34
CA LEU A 372 -20.25 0.73 -5.60
C LEU A 372 -21.71 0.91 -5.14
N PRO A 373 -22.63 -0.04 -5.45
CA PRO A 373 -23.93 -0.11 -4.82
C PRO A 373 -23.80 -0.15 -3.29
N GLN A 374 -24.66 0.55 -2.57
CA GLN A 374 -24.57 0.60 -1.09
C GLN A 374 -24.66 -0.79 -0.45
N THR A 375 -25.38 -1.73 -1.09
CA THR A 375 -25.49 -3.14 -0.70
C THR A 375 -24.24 -3.98 -0.97
N GLU A 376 -23.43 -3.67 -2.00
CA GLU A 376 -22.14 -4.37 -2.23
C GLU A 376 -21.08 -3.98 -1.18
N SER A 377 -21.35 -2.98 -0.32
CA SER A 377 -20.49 -2.65 0.82
C SER A 377 -20.59 -3.62 2.01
N GLU A 378 -21.47 -4.64 1.96
CA GLU A 378 -21.61 -5.66 3.00
C GLU A 378 -20.46 -6.70 3.02
N GLY A 379 -19.27 -6.22 3.36
CA GLY A 379 -18.42 -6.91 4.34
C GLY A 379 -17.97 -8.34 4.04
N HIS A 380 -17.73 -8.72 2.78
CA HIS A 380 -17.09 -10.01 2.48
C HIS A 380 -15.59 -9.98 2.86
N ILE A 381 -15.31 -10.17 4.15
CA ILE A 381 -13.97 -10.11 4.72
C ILE A 381 -13.06 -11.17 4.08
N PRO A 382 -11.93 -10.78 3.46
CA PRO A 382 -10.93 -11.72 2.96
C PRO A 382 -10.53 -12.77 4.00
N PRO A 383 -10.49 -14.08 3.69
CA PRO A 383 -10.17 -15.13 4.67
C PRO A 383 -8.85 -14.91 5.44
N SER A 384 -7.87 -14.29 4.77
CA SER A 384 -6.59 -13.86 5.34
C SER A 384 -6.73 -12.86 6.51
N ILE A 385 -7.68 -11.92 6.42
CA ILE A 385 -7.97 -10.94 7.47
C ILE A 385 -8.61 -11.62 8.69
N THR A 386 -9.51 -12.59 8.47
CA THR A 386 -10.10 -13.39 9.55
C THR A 386 -9.03 -14.20 10.31
N LEU A 387 -8.16 -14.93 9.60
CA LEU A 387 -7.08 -15.71 10.21
C LEU A 387 -6.10 -14.85 11.03
N MET A 388 -5.76 -13.64 10.54
CA MET A 388 -4.93 -12.69 11.28
C MET A 388 -5.66 -12.14 12.52
N THR A 389 -6.97 -11.89 12.43
CA THR A 389 -7.80 -11.40 13.53
C THR A 389 -7.89 -12.42 14.67
N GLU A 390 -8.13 -13.70 14.35
CA GLU A 390 -8.12 -14.80 15.33
C GLU A 390 -6.77 -14.88 16.08
N TRP A 391 -5.66 -14.80 15.34
CA TRP A 391 -4.32 -14.81 15.92
C TRP A 391 -4.11 -13.65 16.90
N TYR A 392 -4.44 -12.42 16.50
CA TYR A 392 -4.30 -11.26 17.38
C TYR A 392 -5.20 -11.34 18.62
N GLN A 393 -6.46 -11.79 18.50
CA GLN A 393 -7.33 -11.99 19.66
C GLN A 393 -6.78 -13.04 20.63
N SER A 394 -6.23 -14.14 20.11
CA SER A 394 -5.62 -15.21 20.90
C SER A 394 -4.34 -14.74 21.62
N CYS A 395 -3.43 -14.09 20.88
CA CYS A 395 -2.22 -13.52 21.47
C CYS A 395 -2.52 -12.40 22.47
N HIS A 396 -3.53 -11.56 22.25
CA HIS A 396 -3.88 -10.47 23.18
C HIS A 396 -4.39 -11.01 24.53
N LYS A 397 -5.27 -12.03 24.51
CA LYS A 397 -5.71 -12.73 25.73
C LYS A 397 -4.51 -13.32 26.48
N PHE A 398 -3.62 -14.00 25.77
CA PHE A 398 -2.40 -14.58 26.36
C PHE A 398 -1.40 -13.53 26.87
N GLU A 399 -1.20 -12.40 26.18
CA GLU A 399 -0.32 -11.33 26.63
C GLU A 399 -0.88 -10.66 27.90
N PHE A 400 -2.20 -10.47 27.97
CA PHE A 400 -2.89 -9.99 29.16
C PHE A 400 -2.69 -10.94 30.35
N ASP A 401 -2.89 -12.25 30.16
CA ASP A 401 -2.64 -13.27 31.19
C ASP A 401 -1.20 -13.21 31.72
N VAL A 402 -0.22 -13.04 30.82
CA VAL A 402 1.21 -12.92 31.18
C VAL A 402 1.48 -11.60 31.91
N ARG A 403 0.93 -10.47 31.47
CA ARG A 403 1.05 -9.16 32.15
C ARG A 403 0.47 -9.21 33.56
N MET A 404 -0.72 -9.79 33.74
CA MET A 404 -1.33 -9.97 35.06
C MET A 404 -0.49 -10.88 35.96
N LYS A 405 0.14 -11.93 35.41
CA LYS A 405 1.04 -12.79 36.19
C LYS A 405 2.33 -12.07 36.59
N ILE A 406 2.93 -11.26 35.71
CA ILE A 406 4.09 -10.40 36.05
C ILE A 406 3.72 -9.46 37.20
N ALA A 407 2.56 -8.78 37.13
CA ALA A 407 2.11 -7.89 38.20
C ALA A 407 2.00 -8.59 39.56
N GLN A 408 1.43 -9.81 39.59
CA GLN A 408 1.35 -10.63 40.81
C GLN A 408 2.74 -11.01 41.36
N TYR A 409 3.71 -11.34 40.51
CA TYR A 409 5.08 -11.62 40.95
C TYR A 409 5.79 -10.37 41.47
N LEU A 410 5.61 -9.22 40.81
CA LEU A 410 6.20 -7.95 41.25
C LEU A 410 5.61 -7.44 42.56
N GLN A 411 4.32 -7.70 42.82
CA GLN A 411 3.70 -7.42 44.11
C GLN A 411 4.37 -8.27 45.22
N ARG A 412 4.49 -9.59 45.03
CA ARG A 412 5.18 -10.48 45.99
C ARG A 412 6.65 -10.07 46.24
N VAL A 413 7.35 -9.60 45.21
CA VAL A 413 8.73 -9.09 45.35
C VAL A 413 8.78 -7.79 46.17
N ARG A 414 7.75 -6.94 46.12
CA ARG A 414 7.64 -5.77 47.01
C ARG A 414 7.28 -6.16 48.44
N GLU A 415 6.34 -7.07 48.62
CA GLU A 415 5.90 -7.59 49.93
C GLU A 415 7.07 -8.27 50.66
N ASN A 416 7.78 -9.18 49.99
CA ASN A 416 9.03 -9.78 50.51
C ASN A 416 10.18 -8.77 50.61
N GLY A 417 10.15 -7.69 49.83
CA GLY A 417 11.09 -6.57 49.91
C GLY A 417 10.81 -5.59 51.08
N HIS A 418 9.79 -5.86 51.89
CA HIS A 418 9.44 -5.11 53.11
C HIS A 418 9.43 -6.02 54.36
N SER A 419 10.05 -7.21 54.29
CA SER A 419 10.15 -8.14 55.41
C SER A 419 11.23 -7.76 56.43
N ASP A 420 11.14 -6.56 56.99
CA ASP A 420 11.73 -6.18 58.29
C ASP A 420 10.66 -5.64 59.26
N VAL A 421 9.37 -5.85 58.91
CA VAL A 421 8.22 -5.65 59.80
C VAL A 421 7.52 -6.98 59.98
N CYS A 422 7.40 -7.44 61.24
CA CYS A 422 6.71 -8.69 61.55
C CYS A 422 5.21 -8.58 61.23
N VAL A 423 4.71 -9.44 60.35
CA VAL A 423 3.29 -9.56 60.02
C VAL A 423 2.57 -10.32 61.14
N ASP A 424 1.48 -9.74 61.64
CA ASP A 424 0.67 -10.30 62.72
C ASP A 424 0.05 -11.67 62.35
N ALA A 425 0.07 -12.60 63.32
CA ALA A 425 -0.39 -13.98 63.18
C ALA A 425 -1.89 -14.10 62.86
N TYR A 426 -2.71 -13.14 63.28
CA TYR A 426 -4.15 -13.11 63.00
C TYR A 426 -4.43 -13.00 61.49
N SER A 427 -3.64 -12.19 60.76
CA SER A 427 -3.73 -12.11 59.29
C SER A 427 -3.34 -13.41 58.57
N GLN A 428 -2.35 -14.17 59.09
CA GLN A 428 -1.97 -15.47 58.54
C GLN A 428 -3.09 -16.51 58.72
N TRP A 429 -3.87 -16.39 59.79
CA TRP A 429 -5.01 -17.25 60.05
C TRP A 429 -6.15 -17.00 59.05
N GLN A 430 -6.53 -15.73 58.82
CA GLN A 430 -7.57 -15.41 57.83
C GLN A 430 -7.24 -15.86 56.40
N SER A 431 -5.95 -15.94 56.02
CA SER A 431 -5.55 -16.36 54.68
C SER A 431 -5.78 -17.85 54.37
N LYS A 432 -6.06 -18.70 55.37
CA LYS A 432 -6.28 -20.14 55.18
C LYS A 432 -7.75 -20.52 54.93
N ASP A 433 -8.71 -19.72 55.41
CA ASP A 433 -10.12 -20.11 55.52
C ASP A 433 -11.09 -19.36 54.57
N ARG A 434 -10.58 -18.61 53.58
CA ARG A 434 -11.43 -17.92 52.60
C ARG A 434 -11.35 -18.48 51.19
N PHE A 435 -12.51 -18.95 50.74
CA PHE A 435 -12.93 -19.30 49.37
C PHE A 435 -12.78 -20.74 48.89
N HIS A 436 -13.43 -21.65 49.61
CA HIS A 436 -14.21 -22.72 48.97
C HIS A 436 -15.41 -22.12 48.17
N ILE A 437 -15.14 -21.44 47.05
CA ILE A 437 -16.16 -21.15 46.05
C ILE A 437 -16.27 -22.37 45.15
N LYS A 438 -17.45 -23.00 45.11
CA LYS A 438 -17.75 -24.03 44.11
C LYS A 438 -17.63 -23.39 42.72
N ALA A 439 -16.81 -23.97 41.85
CA ALA A 439 -16.72 -23.50 40.48
C ALA A 439 -18.11 -23.61 39.81
N PRO A 440 -18.62 -22.56 39.14
CA PRO A 440 -19.77 -22.72 38.26
C PRO A 440 -19.39 -23.66 37.12
N GLN A 441 -20.27 -24.60 36.79
CA GLN A 441 -20.12 -25.41 35.60
C GLN A 441 -20.35 -24.51 34.38
N CYS A 442 -19.35 -24.43 33.50
CA CYS A 442 -19.46 -23.72 32.22
C CYS A 442 -18.95 -24.64 31.11
N GLU A 443 -19.87 -25.32 30.44
CA GLU A 443 -19.61 -25.90 29.13
C GLU A 443 -19.78 -24.83 28.06
N ALA A 444 -18.70 -24.50 27.35
CA ALA A 444 -18.71 -24.06 25.94
C ALA A 444 -17.28 -23.85 25.43
N TRP A 445 -16.95 -24.45 24.28
CA TRP A 445 -15.79 -24.18 23.42
C TRP A 445 -14.39 -24.09 24.07
N GLU A 446 -13.83 -25.28 24.29
CA GLU A 446 -12.40 -25.64 24.12
C GLU A 446 -11.34 -24.53 24.30
N ALA A 447 -10.89 -24.35 25.55
CA ALA A 447 -9.61 -23.70 25.85
C ALA A 447 -8.50 -24.75 26.03
N PRO A 448 -7.49 -24.87 25.13
CA PRO A 448 -6.46 -25.92 25.22
C PRO A 448 -5.42 -25.71 26.35
N SER A 449 -5.82 -26.06 27.57
CA SER A 449 -4.96 -26.48 28.69
C SER A 449 -4.05 -25.43 29.37
N LEU A 450 -4.37 -25.14 30.65
CA LEU A 450 -3.49 -24.48 31.62
C LEU A 450 -2.03 -24.99 31.66
N PRO A 451 -1.71 -26.31 31.65
CA PRO A 451 -0.33 -26.79 31.77
C PRO A 451 0.64 -26.29 30.70
N GLN A 452 0.18 -25.95 29.49
CA GLN A 452 1.06 -25.44 28.42
C GLN A 452 1.70 -24.07 28.73
N ARG A 453 1.14 -23.31 29.69
CA ARG A 453 1.64 -21.98 30.08
C ARG A 453 2.64 -21.99 31.24
N ARG A 454 2.84 -23.16 31.90
CA ARG A 454 3.70 -23.29 33.10
C ARG A 454 5.14 -22.81 32.87
N HIS A 455 5.73 -23.10 31.70
CA HIS A 455 7.08 -22.63 31.35
C HIS A 455 7.18 -21.10 31.29
N VAL A 456 6.17 -20.42 30.73
CA VAL A 456 6.13 -18.96 30.60
C VAL A 456 6.07 -18.31 31.97
N PHE A 457 5.20 -18.79 32.85
CA PHE A 457 5.04 -18.25 34.19
C PHE A 457 6.28 -18.47 35.07
N LEU A 458 6.95 -19.64 34.98
CA LEU A 458 8.23 -19.89 35.67
C LEU A 458 9.37 -18.99 35.17
N ILE A 459 9.39 -18.63 33.89
CA ILE A 459 10.36 -17.66 33.35
C ILE A 459 9.99 -16.24 33.80
N ALA A 460 8.70 -15.87 33.78
CA ALA A 460 8.22 -14.57 34.25
C ALA A 460 8.54 -14.34 35.74
N GLU A 461 8.33 -15.35 36.59
CA GLU A 461 8.68 -15.34 38.02
C GLU A 461 10.18 -15.12 38.24
N LYS A 462 11.04 -15.93 37.59
CA LYS A 462 12.50 -15.79 37.69
C LYS A 462 13.01 -14.44 37.18
N LEU A 463 12.41 -13.88 36.14
CA LEU A 463 12.77 -12.56 35.63
C LEU A 463 12.26 -11.44 36.55
N ALA A 464 11.04 -11.54 37.08
CA ALA A 464 10.48 -10.57 38.02
C ALA A 464 11.30 -10.49 39.31
N ASN A 465 11.70 -11.64 39.86
CA ASN A 465 12.56 -11.72 41.05
C ASN A 465 13.97 -11.15 40.81
N LYS A 466 14.49 -11.19 39.56
CA LYS A 466 15.84 -10.70 39.24
C LYS A 466 15.90 -9.22 38.81
N TYR A 467 14.91 -8.76 38.04
CA TYR A 467 14.95 -7.43 37.39
C TYR A 467 13.81 -6.51 37.83
N GLY A 468 12.92 -6.97 38.72
CA GLY A 468 11.81 -6.18 39.24
C GLY A 468 10.96 -5.55 38.12
N PRO A 469 10.53 -4.28 38.26
CA PRO A 469 9.58 -3.64 37.35
C PRO A 469 10.09 -3.44 35.91
N LEU A 470 11.36 -3.77 35.61
CA LEU A 470 11.93 -3.67 34.27
C LEU A 470 11.51 -4.83 33.34
N VAL A 471 10.83 -5.87 33.85
CA VAL A 471 10.39 -7.02 33.05
C VAL A 471 9.25 -6.65 32.09
N ARG A 472 9.52 -6.78 30.79
CA ARG A 472 8.53 -6.63 29.71
C ARG A 472 8.19 -7.99 29.09
N PRO A 473 6.97 -8.21 28.54
CA PRO A 473 6.58 -9.43 27.85
C PRO A 473 7.60 -9.90 26.80
N VAL A 474 8.17 -8.98 26.01
CA VAL A 474 9.21 -9.25 25.00
C VAL A 474 10.48 -9.89 25.59
N THR A 475 10.85 -9.57 26.83
CA THR A 475 11.99 -10.18 27.52
C THR A 475 11.72 -11.65 27.86
N ILE A 476 10.48 -11.97 28.25
CA ILE A 476 10.02 -13.35 28.47
C ILE A 476 9.97 -14.11 27.15
N GLY A 477 9.47 -13.50 26.06
CA GLY A 477 9.47 -14.08 24.71
C GLY A 477 10.88 -14.47 24.24
N LYS A 478 11.84 -13.55 24.37
CA LYS A 478 13.27 -13.80 24.06
C LYS A 478 13.87 -14.93 24.90
N ALA A 479 13.57 -14.97 26.20
CA ALA A 479 14.03 -16.04 27.09
C ALA A 479 13.40 -17.40 26.73
N LEU A 480 12.10 -17.43 26.44
CA LEU A 480 11.37 -18.62 26.03
C LEU A 480 11.91 -19.18 24.70
N TYR A 481 12.17 -18.31 23.71
CA TYR A 481 12.81 -18.70 22.45
C TYR A 481 14.20 -19.33 22.67
N SER A 482 15.02 -18.75 23.57
CA SER A 482 16.33 -19.34 23.91
C SER A 482 16.22 -20.72 24.59
N LEU A 483 15.20 -20.90 25.45
CA LEU A 483 14.93 -22.18 26.11
C LEU A 483 14.37 -23.23 25.14
N THR A 484 13.54 -22.85 24.16
CA THR A 484 13.12 -23.78 23.10
C THR A 484 14.29 -24.18 22.21
N LEU A 485 15.15 -23.23 21.82
CA LEU A 485 16.30 -23.50 20.97
C LEU A 485 17.27 -24.48 21.67
N HIS A 486 17.57 -24.25 22.95
CA HIS A 486 18.42 -25.13 23.74
C HIS A 486 17.87 -26.57 23.81
N LYS A 487 16.56 -26.73 24.04
CA LYS A 487 15.90 -28.05 24.05
C LYS A 487 15.90 -28.73 22.68
N LEU A 488 15.76 -27.97 21.59
CA LEU A 488 15.85 -28.51 20.23
C LEU A 488 17.27 -28.99 19.91
N THR A 489 18.30 -28.23 20.29
CA THR A 489 19.72 -28.63 20.12
C THR A 489 20.14 -29.82 20.98
N GLN A 490 19.37 -30.18 22.01
CA GLN A 490 19.64 -31.35 22.86
C GLN A 490 18.97 -32.64 22.38
N ALA A 491 17.92 -32.54 21.55
CA ALA A 491 17.16 -33.70 21.10
C ALA A 491 16.43 -33.41 19.78
N MET A 492 17.11 -33.65 18.65
CA MET A 492 16.54 -33.56 17.31
C MET A 492 15.63 -34.76 16.98
N ASP A 493 14.50 -34.85 17.66
CA ASP A 493 13.38 -35.72 17.30
C ASP A 493 12.18 -34.86 16.85
N THR A 494 11.52 -35.27 15.78
CA THR A 494 10.18 -34.85 15.36
C THR A 494 9.17 -34.69 16.53
N ARG A 495 9.23 -35.58 17.53
CA ARG A 495 8.39 -35.56 18.74
C ARG A 495 8.79 -34.45 19.72
N VAL A 496 10.02 -33.96 19.66
CA VAL A 496 10.47 -32.78 20.42
C VAL A 496 10.04 -31.50 19.70
N ILE A 497 10.16 -31.43 18.37
CA ILE A 497 9.71 -30.28 17.58
C ILE A 497 8.22 -29.98 17.83
N SER A 498 7.36 -30.99 17.70
CA SER A 498 5.92 -30.86 17.99
C SER A 498 5.62 -30.42 19.44
N ARG A 499 6.43 -30.88 20.42
CA ARG A 499 6.31 -30.46 21.84
C ARG A 499 6.82 -29.04 22.10
N MET A 500 7.78 -28.54 21.34
CA MET A 500 8.30 -27.16 21.46
C MET A 500 7.47 -26.14 20.67
N MET A 501 6.71 -26.57 19.67
CA MET A 501 5.89 -25.70 18.82
C MET A 501 4.98 -24.72 19.61
N PRO A 502 4.24 -25.14 20.67
CA PRO A 502 3.44 -24.19 21.45
C PRO A 502 4.27 -23.11 22.16
N LEU A 503 5.48 -23.45 22.61
CA LEU A 503 6.39 -22.51 23.27
C LEU A 503 7.00 -21.50 22.27
N LEU A 504 7.25 -21.92 21.03
CA LEU A 504 7.65 -21.01 19.93
C LEU A 504 6.52 -20.03 19.56
N LEU A 505 5.28 -20.52 19.47
CA LEU A 505 4.12 -19.65 19.20
C LEU A 505 3.86 -18.68 20.36
N GLN A 506 4.01 -19.12 21.61
CA GLN A 506 3.96 -18.24 22.80
C GLN A 506 5.06 -17.17 22.76
N ALA A 507 6.30 -17.53 22.39
CA ALA A 507 7.39 -16.56 22.24
C ALA A 507 7.11 -15.56 21.11
N GLY A 508 6.45 -16.00 20.04
CA GLY A 508 5.98 -15.15 18.94
C GLY A 508 4.88 -14.17 19.37
N CYS A 509 3.84 -14.61 20.08
CA CYS A 509 2.83 -13.73 20.68
C CYS A 509 3.44 -12.67 21.62
N LEU A 510 4.54 -13.01 22.31
CA LEU A 510 5.28 -12.09 23.19
C LEU A 510 6.23 -11.15 22.43
N GLY A 511 6.29 -11.20 21.09
CA GLY A 511 7.06 -10.26 20.26
C GLY A 511 8.49 -10.71 19.92
N ASP A 512 8.77 -12.01 19.87
CA ASP A 512 10.03 -12.50 19.28
C ASP A 512 9.88 -12.88 17.79
N LYS A 513 10.30 -11.98 16.90
CA LYS A 513 10.30 -12.18 15.44
C LYS A 513 11.06 -13.42 14.94
N ARG A 514 12.05 -13.92 15.71
CA ARG A 514 12.80 -15.14 15.36
C ARG A 514 11.97 -16.38 15.68
N ALA A 515 11.18 -16.35 16.75
CA ALA A 515 10.24 -17.40 17.10
C ALA A 515 9.09 -17.49 16.08
N LEU A 516 8.56 -16.33 15.62
CA LEU A 516 7.58 -16.26 14.54
C LEU A 516 8.15 -16.83 13.22
N TYR A 517 9.34 -16.41 12.81
CA TYR A 517 9.98 -16.91 11.59
C TYR A 517 10.32 -18.41 11.66
N LEU A 518 10.87 -18.91 12.77
CA LEU A 518 11.13 -20.35 12.94
C LEU A 518 9.82 -21.16 12.92
N SER A 519 8.76 -20.66 13.55
CA SER A 519 7.42 -21.27 13.49
C SER A 519 6.87 -21.30 12.05
N SER A 520 7.10 -20.23 11.28
CA SER A 520 6.76 -20.14 9.86
C SER A 520 7.52 -21.18 9.03
N VAL A 521 8.82 -21.38 9.27
CA VAL A 521 9.63 -22.40 8.56
C VAL A 521 9.10 -23.81 8.86
N LEU A 522 8.91 -24.15 10.14
CA LEU A 522 8.43 -25.48 10.57
C LEU A 522 7.04 -25.84 9.99
N TYR A 523 6.12 -24.88 9.86
CA TYR A 523 4.81 -25.13 9.23
C TYR A 523 4.85 -25.31 7.72
N SER A 524 5.97 -24.99 7.04
CA SER A 524 6.16 -25.25 5.61
C SER A 524 7.03 -26.49 5.33
N SER A 525 8.08 -26.74 6.11
CA SER A 525 9.07 -27.78 5.81
C SER A 525 8.70 -29.19 6.30
N SER A 526 7.42 -29.41 6.65
CA SER A 526 6.83 -30.64 7.24
C SER A 526 7.58 -31.26 8.44
N ALA A 527 8.57 -30.56 9.00
CA ALA A 527 9.50 -31.07 10.00
C ALA A 527 8.84 -31.18 11.38
N GLY A 528 8.39 -32.40 11.72
CA GLY A 528 7.78 -32.71 13.02
C GLY A 528 6.41 -32.09 13.29
N VAL A 529 5.83 -31.34 12.34
CA VAL A 529 4.52 -30.69 12.44
C VAL A 529 3.78 -30.84 11.10
N LYS A 530 2.47 -31.15 11.12
CA LYS A 530 1.67 -31.23 9.89
C LYS A 530 1.73 -29.87 9.15
N PRO A 531 2.11 -29.83 7.86
CA PRO A 531 2.25 -28.58 7.13
C PRO A 531 0.93 -27.83 7.02
N ARG A 532 1.01 -26.49 7.08
CA ARG A 532 -0.14 -25.56 7.00
C ARG A 532 0.32 -24.26 6.33
N PRO A 533 0.21 -24.11 4.99
CA PRO A 533 0.80 -23.00 4.26
C PRO A 533 0.26 -21.63 4.70
N GLU A 534 -1.05 -21.50 4.91
CA GLU A 534 -1.71 -20.28 5.41
C GLU A 534 -1.10 -19.77 6.72
N ARG A 535 -0.85 -20.67 7.68
CA ARG A 535 -0.25 -20.34 8.98
C ARG A 535 1.24 -20.04 8.83
N ALA A 536 1.96 -20.74 7.96
CA ALA A 536 3.34 -20.41 7.64
C ALA A 536 3.46 -19.00 7.05
N TRP A 537 2.57 -18.63 6.11
CA TRP A 537 2.48 -17.30 5.51
C TRP A 537 2.12 -16.21 6.52
N LEU A 538 1.07 -16.40 7.33
CA LEU A 538 0.70 -15.46 8.39
C LEU A 538 1.85 -15.22 9.39
N LEU A 539 2.53 -16.28 9.83
CA LEU A 539 3.68 -16.16 10.73
C LEU A 539 4.90 -15.47 10.07
N ALA A 540 5.04 -15.56 8.74
CA ALA A 540 6.01 -14.77 7.98
C ALA A 540 5.61 -13.29 7.94
N LEU A 541 4.34 -12.95 7.65
CA LEU A 541 3.83 -11.57 7.68
C LEU A 541 4.02 -10.90 9.04
N LEU A 542 3.73 -11.62 10.13
CA LEU A 542 3.92 -11.14 11.50
C LEU A 542 5.40 -10.89 11.83
N ALA A 543 6.32 -11.74 11.33
CA ALA A 543 7.76 -11.55 11.51
C ALA A 543 8.33 -10.43 10.60
N ALA A 544 7.80 -10.29 9.39
CA ALA A 544 8.19 -9.28 8.40
C ALA A 544 7.81 -7.87 8.84
N GLN A 545 6.59 -7.68 9.38
CA GLN A 545 6.14 -6.42 9.95
C GLN A 545 7.07 -5.94 11.08
N GLN A 546 7.59 -6.86 11.90
CA GLN A 546 8.57 -6.56 12.95
C GLN A 546 10.00 -6.31 12.40
N ASP A 547 10.16 -6.08 11.09
CA ASP A 547 11.42 -5.96 10.35
C ASP A 547 12.37 -7.17 10.58
N TRP A 548 11.96 -8.36 10.15
CA TRP A 548 12.85 -9.52 10.11
C TRP A 548 13.31 -9.80 8.68
N ARG A 549 14.56 -9.43 8.35
CA ARG A 549 15.19 -9.61 7.03
C ARG A 549 14.92 -10.97 6.39
N LEU A 550 14.98 -12.08 7.15
CA LEU A 550 14.68 -13.43 6.61
C LEU A 550 13.19 -13.68 6.32
N ALA A 551 12.27 -13.05 7.07
CA ALA A 551 10.83 -13.12 6.78
C ALA A 551 10.46 -12.26 5.58
N LEU A 552 11.04 -11.06 5.48
CA LEU A 552 10.96 -10.21 4.28
C LEU A 552 11.48 -10.97 3.06
N LEU A 553 12.64 -11.61 3.15
CA LEU A 553 13.26 -12.37 2.04
C LEU A 553 12.35 -13.53 1.60
N ARG A 554 11.76 -14.25 2.56
CA ARG A 554 10.81 -15.32 2.30
C ARG A 554 9.55 -14.83 1.58
N LEU A 555 9.00 -13.68 1.99
CA LEU A 555 7.80 -13.12 1.36
C LEU A 555 8.10 -12.55 -0.02
N GLY A 556 9.22 -11.85 -0.20
CA GLY A 556 9.72 -11.43 -1.50
C GLY A 556 9.88 -12.62 -2.46
N HIS A 557 10.43 -13.74 -1.99
CA HIS A 557 10.54 -14.97 -2.77
C HIS A 557 9.17 -15.60 -3.10
N LEU A 558 8.25 -15.64 -2.13
CA LEU A 558 6.89 -16.17 -2.31
C LEU A 558 6.11 -15.38 -3.36
N HIS A 559 6.14 -14.05 -3.30
CA HIS A 559 5.45 -13.20 -4.28
C HIS A 559 6.22 -13.07 -5.62
N HIS A 560 7.52 -13.39 -5.67
CA HIS A 560 8.27 -13.41 -6.93
C HIS A 560 7.98 -14.65 -7.79
N LEU A 561 7.88 -15.83 -7.17
CA LEU A 561 7.60 -17.08 -7.90
C LEU A 561 6.11 -17.47 -7.90
N GLY A 562 5.36 -17.04 -6.89
CA GLY A 562 4.03 -17.56 -6.59
C GLY A 562 4.07 -18.92 -5.84
N ASP A 563 2.90 -19.32 -5.36
CA ASP A 563 2.56 -20.65 -4.83
C ASP A 563 1.06 -20.92 -5.12
N GLN A 564 0.59 -22.15 -4.95
CA GLN A 564 -0.80 -22.56 -5.22
C GLN A 564 -1.86 -21.68 -4.54
N ASN A 565 -1.51 -21.03 -3.43
CA ASN A 565 -2.40 -20.20 -2.61
C ASN A 565 -2.10 -18.69 -2.69
N VAL A 566 -1.02 -18.29 -3.36
CA VAL A 566 -0.53 -16.90 -3.40
C VAL A 566 -0.02 -16.61 -4.82
N PRO A 567 -0.71 -15.79 -5.62
CA PRO A 567 -0.28 -15.49 -6.98
C PRO A 567 1.06 -14.71 -6.97
N PRO A 568 1.88 -14.85 -8.03
CA PRO A 568 3.04 -13.99 -8.20
C PRO A 568 2.58 -12.54 -8.37
N ASP A 569 3.25 -11.63 -7.67
CA ASP A 569 3.00 -10.19 -7.68
C ASP A 569 4.36 -9.47 -7.58
N PRO A 570 4.92 -8.99 -8.71
CA PRO A 570 6.27 -8.44 -8.72
C PRO A 570 6.37 -7.10 -7.98
N ASP A 571 5.30 -6.31 -7.91
CA ASP A 571 5.32 -5.02 -7.21
C ASP A 571 5.34 -5.24 -5.67
N LEU A 572 4.62 -6.26 -5.19
CA LEU A 572 4.66 -6.69 -3.79
C LEU A 572 5.97 -7.43 -3.44
N ALA A 573 6.50 -8.25 -4.35
CA ALA A 573 7.81 -8.87 -4.20
C ALA A 573 8.92 -7.81 -4.11
N TYR A 574 8.87 -6.79 -4.98
CA TYR A 574 9.78 -5.66 -4.98
C TYR A 574 9.74 -4.94 -3.63
N ALA A 575 8.55 -4.63 -3.09
CA ALA A 575 8.43 -3.95 -1.80
C ALA A 575 9.15 -4.71 -0.66
N TYR A 576 9.03 -6.04 -0.60
CA TYR A 576 9.73 -6.84 0.41
C TYR A 576 11.25 -6.88 0.21
N TYR A 577 11.74 -7.02 -1.02
CA TYR A 577 13.18 -7.01 -1.30
C TYR A 577 13.81 -5.60 -1.14
N ALA A 578 13.11 -4.55 -1.58
CA ALA A 578 13.54 -3.17 -1.47
C ALA A 578 13.75 -2.74 -0.01
N ASN A 579 12.93 -3.26 0.92
CA ASN A 579 13.14 -3.03 2.35
C ASN A 579 14.52 -3.53 2.81
N ILE A 580 14.81 -4.80 2.54
CA ILE A 580 16.12 -5.41 2.87
C ILE A 580 17.25 -4.71 2.12
N ALA A 581 17.05 -4.29 0.87
CA ALA A 581 18.08 -3.65 0.06
C ALA A 581 18.42 -2.23 0.58
N LYS A 582 17.42 -1.42 0.93
CA LYS A 582 17.65 -0.12 1.60
C LYS A 582 18.28 -0.32 2.99
N GLN A 583 17.95 -1.41 3.70
CA GLN A 583 18.67 -1.83 4.91
C GLN A 583 20.14 -2.21 4.61
N THR A 584 20.45 -2.92 3.51
CA THR A 584 21.83 -3.24 3.09
C THR A 584 22.67 -1.99 2.87
N SER A 585 22.08 -0.95 2.26
CA SER A 585 22.74 0.36 2.10
C SER A 585 23.09 0.97 3.45
N ALA A 586 22.11 1.10 4.36
CA ALA A 586 22.31 1.64 5.69
C ALA A 586 23.26 0.79 6.57
N ASP A 587 23.22 -0.53 6.43
CA ASP A 587 24.07 -1.50 7.13
C ASP A 587 25.54 -1.39 6.68
N ARG A 588 25.79 -1.11 5.39
CA ARG A 588 27.14 -0.88 4.84
C ARG A 588 27.69 0.47 5.27
N GLN A 589 26.86 1.52 5.24
CA GLN A 589 27.23 2.84 5.74
C GLN A 589 27.57 2.78 7.24
N ASN A 590 26.76 2.11 8.06
CA ASN A 590 26.96 1.95 9.50
C ASN A 590 27.52 0.56 9.86
N PHE A 591 28.67 0.21 9.28
CA PHE A 591 29.31 -1.10 9.51
C PHE A 591 29.57 -1.40 10.99
N THR A 592 29.29 -2.64 11.40
CA THR A 592 29.55 -3.15 12.76
C THR A 592 30.33 -4.46 12.69
N SER A 593 31.25 -4.70 13.64
CA SER A 593 32.05 -5.94 13.73
C SER A 593 31.24 -7.24 13.95
N GLN A 594 29.91 -7.15 14.01
CA GLN A 594 28.99 -8.28 14.04
C GLN A 594 28.40 -8.65 12.67
N GLN A 595 28.58 -7.80 11.65
CA GLN A 595 28.30 -8.15 10.26
C GLN A 595 29.50 -8.93 9.70
N THR A 596 29.23 -9.81 8.74
CA THR A 596 30.25 -10.47 7.92
C THR A 596 29.82 -10.32 6.47
N PHE A 597 30.76 -10.26 5.54
CA PHE A 597 30.42 -10.20 4.11
C PHE A 597 29.56 -11.43 3.70
N VAL A 598 28.75 -11.28 2.64
CA VAL A 598 27.93 -12.39 2.12
C VAL A 598 28.67 -13.08 1.00
N GLU A 599 28.93 -14.38 1.16
CA GLU A 599 29.58 -15.21 0.17
C GLU A 599 28.56 -16.17 -0.44
N ALA A 600 28.49 -16.23 -1.78
CA ALA A 600 27.62 -17.11 -2.53
C ALA A 600 28.19 -18.54 -2.55
N ILE A 601 28.00 -19.27 -1.45
CA ILE A 601 28.57 -20.61 -1.23
C ILE A 601 27.50 -21.67 -1.49
N TYR A 602 27.75 -22.49 -2.52
CA TYR A 602 26.89 -23.63 -2.87
C TYR A 602 27.40 -24.89 -2.18
N LEU A 603 26.58 -25.51 -1.31
CA LEU A 603 26.97 -26.67 -0.49
C LEU A 603 27.28 -27.94 -1.29
N ASN A 604 27.00 -27.97 -2.59
CA ASN A 604 27.34 -29.05 -3.50
C ASN A 604 28.61 -28.78 -4.35
N ASN A 605 29.28 -27.64 -4.17
CA ASN A 605 30.51 -27.30 -4.87
C ASN A 605 31.73 -27.49 -3.95
N GLU A 606 32.38 -28.65 -4.05
CA GLU A 606 33.56 -28.98 -3.23
C GLU A 606 34.72 -27.98 -3.39
N GLU A 607 34.92 -27.38 -4.56
CA GLU A 607 36.03 -26.44 -4.81
C GLU A 607 35.81 -25.13 -4.05
N VAL A 608 34.59 -24.59 -4.12
CA VAL A 608 34.19 -23.39 -3.37
C VAL A 608 34.19 -23.65 -1.86
N LEU A 609 33.86 -24.88 -1.43
CA LEU A 609 33.97 -25.29 -0.02
C LEU A 609 35.44 -25.41 0.43
N LYS A 610 36.34 -25.98 -0.39
CA LYS A 610 37.78 -26.07 -0.11
C LYS A 610 38.48 -24.69 -0.11
N ALA A 611 37.91 -23.69 -0.79
CA ALA A 611 38.37 -22.31 -0.74
C ALA A 611 37.98 -21.56 0.54
N GLN A 612 37.14 -22.13 1.42
CA GLN A 612 36.76 -21.50 2.68
C GLN A 612 37.84 -21.72 3.74
N THR A 613 38.26 -20.63 4.40
CA THR A 613 39.28 -20.67 5.45
C THR A 613 38.67 -20.44 6.84
N ASN A 614 39.54 -20.37 7.84
CA ASN A 614 39.24 -19.82 9.17
C ASN A 614 40.58 -19.43 9.83
N GLU A 615 40.52 -18.84 11.02
CA GLU A 615 41.70 -18.33 11.76
C GLU A 615 42.75 -19.40 12.15
N ASN A 616 42.40 -20.70 12.07
CA ASN A 616 43.30 -21.83 12.32
C ASN A 616 43.71 -22.56 11.02
N HIS A 617 43.31 -22.08 9.84
CA HIS A 617 43.56 -22.75 8.57
C HIS A 617 44.94 -22.41 8.01
N ASP A 618 45.63 -23.37 7.39
CA ASP A 618 47.01 -23.21 6.91
C ASP A 618 47.17 -22.01 5.96
N LEU A 619 46.18 -21.75 5.09
CA LEU A 619 46.20 -20.59 4.20
C LEU A 619 46.20 -19.25 4.96
N PHE A 620 45.48 -19.15 6.08
CA PHE A 620 45.49 -17.95 6.92
C PHE A 620 46.82 -17.78 7.67
N HIS A 621 47.40 -18.88 8.17
CA HIS A 621 48.74 -18.87 8.76
C HIS A 621 49.83 -18.52 7.73
N TRP A 622 49.70 -18.98 6.49
CA TRP A 622 50.60 -18.66 5.38
C TRP A 622 50.48 -17.18 4.96
N LEU A 623 49.26 -16.65 4.77
CA LEU A 623 49.05 -15.23 4.49
C LEU A 623 49.65 -14.36 5.61
N LYS A 624 49.42 -14.73 6.87
CA LYS A 624 49.99 -14.06 8.06
C LYS A 624 51.53 -14.13 8.12
N LEU A 625 52.16 -15.13 7.50
CA LEU A 625 53.62 -15.21 7.32
C LEU A 625 54.11 -14.32 6.17
N GLN A 626 53.48 -14.36 4.99
CA GLN A 626 53.85 -13.50 3.86
C GLN A 626 53.67 -12.01 4.17
N ALA A 627 52.61 -11.68 4.92
CA ALA A 627 52.37 -10.37 5.53
C ALA A 627 53.56 -9.91 6.41
N ARG A 628 54.08 -10.78 7.28
CA ARG A 628 55.28 -10.47 8.09
C ARG A 628 56.53 -10.26 7.23
N ASN A 629 56.65 -10.97 6.11
CA ASN A 629 57.75 -10.84 5.15
C ASN A 629 57.64 -9.59 4.25
N GLY A 630 56.57 -8.79 4.37
CA GLY A 630 56.40 -7.55 3.61
C GLY A 630 55.72 -7.71 2.25
N VAL A 631 55.07 -8.84 1.97
CA VAL A 631 54.34 -9.06 0.71
C VAL A 631 53.05 -8.22 0.71
N ALA A 632 52.97 -7.20 -0.15
CA ALA A 632 51.86 -6.25 -0.20
C ALA A 632 50.48 -6.92 -0.37
N GLY A 633 50.35 -7.88 -1.29
CA GLY A 633 49.09 -8.63 -1.48
C GLY A 633 48.65 -9.43 -0.24
N ALA A 634 49.60 -9.87 0.60
CA ALA A 634 49.28 -10.54 1.86
C ALA A 634 48.88 -9.55 2.97
N GLU A 635 49.49 -8.35 3.02
CA GLU A 635 49.00 -7.26 3.88
C GLU A 635 47.56 -6.84 3.51
N GLN A 636 47.29 -6.66 2.20
CA GLN A 636 45.96 -6.34 1.68
C GLN A 636 44.92 -7.42 2.06
N ALA A 637 45.25 -8.70 1.80
CA ALA A 637 44.36 -9.82 2.09
C ALA A 637 44.07 -9.93 3.60
N MET A 638 45.10 -9.95 4.44
CA MET A 638 44.94 -9.99 5.90
C MET A 638 44.13 -8.79 6.41
N GLY A 639 44.41 -7.59 5.91
CA GLY A 639 43.65 -6.39 6.23
C GLY A 639 42.16 -6.52 5.89
N ARG A 640 41.84 -6.94 4.66
CA ARG A 640 40.44 -7.05 4.17
C ARG A 640 39.66 -8.18 4.84
N MET A 641 40.28 -9.35 5.05
CA MET A 641 39.67 -10.47 5.78
C MET A 641 39.28 -10.06 7.20
N LEU A 642 40.21 -9.41 7.93
CA LEU A 642 40.01 -8.95 9.30
C LEU A 642 39.12 -7.71 9.39
N PHE A 643 39.03 -6.86 8.38
CA PHE A 643 38.12 -5.70 8.41
C PHE A 643 36.66 -6.16 8.20
N TRP A 644 36.40 -6.89 7.10
CA TRP A 644 35.05 -7.21 6.63
C TRP A 644 34.48 -8.53 7.15
N GLY A 645 35.29 -9.37 7.82
CA GLY A 645 34.89 -10.72 8.25
C GLY A 645 34.59 -11.62 7.05
N GLN A 646 35.60 -11.81 6.19
CA GLN A 646 35.53 -12.57 4.94
C GLN A 646 36.23 -13.94 5.04
N GLN A 647 35.87 -14.87 4.15
CA GLN A 647 36.52 -16.18 3.98
C GLN A 647 36.58 -17.04 5.26
N GLY A 648 35.63 -16.84 6.18
CA GLY A 648 35.53 -17.58 7.45
C GLY A 648 36.39 -17.02 8.61
N VAL A 649 37.01 -15.85 8.45
CA VAL A 649 37.73 -15.12 9.51
C VAL A 649 36.81 -14.09 10.19
N SER A 650 36.99 -13.85 11.50
CA SER A 650 36.20 -12.86 12.25
C SER A 650 36.76 -11.42 12.11
N SER A 651 35.92 -10.42 12.41
CA SER A 651 36.28 -9.01 12.24
C SER A 651 37.13 -8.49 13.42
N ASP A 652 38.40 -8.15 13.14
CA ASP A 652 39.30 -7.39 13.99
C ASP A 652 39.81 -6.14 13.24
N ILE A 653 39.04 -5.06 13.38
CA ILE A 653 39.33 -3.75 12.79
C ILE A 653 40.69 -3.21 13.29
N GLN A 654 41.10 -3.49 14.53
CA GLN A 654 42.35 -2.97 15.11
C GLN A 654 43.58 -3.66 14.52
N THR A 655 43.50 -4.96 14.20
CA THR A 655 44.57 -5.64 13.45
C THR A 655 44.52 -5.28 11.95
N ALA A 656 43.33 -5.18 11.35
CA ALA A 656 43.18 -4.75 9.95
C ALA A 656 43.79 -3.37 9.67
N VAL A 657 43.50 -2.38 10.51
CA VAL A 657 44.09 -1.03 10.48
C VAL A 657 45.62 -1.07 10.46
N ARG A 658 46.23 -1.94 11.26
CA ARG A 658 47.69 -2.06 11.35
C ARG A 658 48.31 -2.70 10.10
N HIS A 659 47.57 -3.54 9.39
CA HIS A 659 47.96 -4.02 8.06
C HIS A 659 47.89 -2.89 7.01
N TYR A 660 46.75 -2.18 6.91
CA TYR A 660 46.59 -1.05 5.98
C TYR A 660 47.64 0.05 6.20
N GLN A 661 47.85 0.47 7.46
CA GLN A 661 48.87 1.45 7.82
C GLN A 661 50.29 0.99 7.41
N ARG A 662 50.61 -0.29 7.57
CA ARG A 662 51.92 -0.84 7.21
C ARG A 662 52.12 -0.90 5.70
N GLY A 663 51.12 -1.33 4.94
CA GLY A 663 51.17 -1.31 3.48
C GLY A 663 51.32 0.12 2.94
N ALA A 664 50.54 1.07 3.46
CA ALA A 664 50.57 2.47 3.06
C ALA A 664 51.92 3.17 3.36
N LEU A 665 52.53 2.89 4.53
CA LEU A 665 53.73 3.58 5.00
C LEU A 665 55.06 2.89 4.65
N ARG A 666 55.10 1.56 4.50
CA ARG A 666 56.36 0.82 4.28
C ARG A 666 56.49 0.21 2.89
N LEU A 667 55.37 -0.12 2.25
CA LEU A 667 55.37 -0.77 0.93
C LEU A 667 54.97 0.19 -0.20
N GLU A 668 54.54 1.41 0.16
CA GLU A 668 53.93 2.40 -0.73
C GLU A 668 52.83 1.82 -1.66
N ASP A 669 52.12 0.81 -1.16
CA ASP A 669 51.09 0.12 -1.91
C ASP A 669 49.82 0.99 -2.03
N PRO A 670 49.37 1.36 -3.24
CA PRO A 670 48.27 2.30 -3.40
C PRO A 670 46.92 1.76 -2.91
N VAL A 671 46.74 0.43 -2.92
CA VAL A 671 45.54 -0.20 -2.32
C VAL A 671 45.51 0.03 -0.82
N SER A 672 46.64 -0.21 -0.14
CA SER A 672 46.79 0.05 1.28
C SER A 672 46.77 1.54 1.62
N MET A 673 47.30 2.43 0.76
CA MET A 673 47.16 3.88 0.94
C MET A 673 45.69 4.30 0.95
N TYR A 674 44.89 3.78 0.01
CA TYR A 674 43.44 4.01 -0.02
C TYR A 674 42.74 3.42 1.20
N ASP A 675 42.92 2.12 1.49
CA ASP A 675 42.25 1.45 2.61
C ASP A 675 42.64 2.12 3.97
N TYR A 676 43.88 2.62 4.10
CA TYR A 676 44.31 3.44 5.25
C TYR A 676 43.70 4.85 5.25
N ALA A 677 43.58 5.51 4.10
CA ALA A 677 42.91 6.81 4.00
C ALA A 677 41.42 6.72 4.39
N ILE A 678 40.70 5.67 3.99
CA ILE A 678 39.29 5.48 4.34
C ILE A 678 39.10 5.31 5.85
N VAL A 679 39.97 4.56 6.55
CA VAL A 679 39.88 4.46 8.02
C VAL A 679 40.22 5.78 8.72
N LEU A 680 41.17 6.57 8.19
CA LEU A 680 41.49 7.92 8.70
C LEU A 680 40.36 8.95 8.43
N LEU A 681 39.65 8.87 7.29
CA LEU A 681 38.48 9.72 7.02
C LEU A 681 37.29 9.38 7.94
N THR A 682 37.12 8.11 8.28
CA THR A 682 35.96 7.61 9.03
C THR A 682 36.19 7.44 10.53
N GLY A 683 37.44 7.49 11.01
CA GLY A 683 37.79 7.19 12.41
C GLY A 683 37.61 5.73 12.79
N ARG A 684 37.63 4.79 11.82
CA ARG A 684 37.35 3.37 12.07
C ARG A 684 38.58 2.62 12.55
N GLY A 685 38.74 2.58 13.87
CA GLY A 685 39.88 1.93 14.55
C GLY A 685 41.12 2.81 14.69
N VAL A 686 41.05 4.05 14.18
CA VAL A 686 42.08 5.10 14.28
C VAL A 686 41.42 6.41 14.68
N GLU A 687 42.21 7.36 15.18
CA GLU A 687 41.77 8.76 15.26
C GLU A 687 41.55 9.34 13.86
N ARG A 688 40.60 10.29 13.74
CA ARG A 688 40.17 10.85 12.45
C ARG A 688 41.13 11.95 11.98
N ASP A 689 41.81 11.73 10.86
CA ASP A 689 42.82 12.64 10.30
C ASP A 689 42.55 12.87 8.80
N ILE A 690 41.74 13.90 8.51
CA ILE A 690 41.29 14.22 7.16
C ILE A 690 42.44 14.70 6.26
N PRO A 691 43.33 15.65 6.68
CA PRO A 691 44.42 16.10 5.82
C PRO A 691 45.38 14.97 5.40
N LYS A 692 45.74 14.08 6.34
CA LYS A 692 46.59 12.92 6.06
C LYS A 692 45.89 11.90 5.16
N ALA A 693 44.58 11.68 5.34
CA ALA A 693 43.82 10.83 4.45
C ALA A 693 43.78 11.37 3.02
N VAL A 694 43.52 12.67 2.83
CA VAL A 694 43.52 13.31 1.49
C VAL A 694 44.91 13.25 0.85
N MET A 695 45.99 13.38 1.62
CA MET A 695 47.36 13.14 1.13
C MET A 695 47.53 11.70 0.61
N PHE A 696 47.06 10.68 1.34
CA PHE A 696 47.14 9.29 0.89
C PHE A 696 46.24 8.99 -0.31
N LEU A 697 45.05 9.60 -0.40
CA LEU A 697 44.20 9.50 -1.59
C LEU A 697 44.89 10.09 -2.81
N LYS A 698 45.49 11.29 -2.71
CA LYS A 698 46.23 11.92 -3.82
C LYS A 698 47.39 11.03 -4.29
N LYS A 699 48.21 10.49 -3.37
CA LYS A 699 49.26 9.51 -3.71
C LYS A 699 48.74 8.22 -4.36
N ALA A 700 47.59 7.72 -3.93
CA ALA A 700 46.98 6.55 -4.55
C ALA A 700 46.44 6.85 -5.96
N VAL A 701 45.89 8.06 -6.21
CA VAL A 701 45.50 8.54 -7.54
C VAL A 701 46.72 8.74 -8.46
N GLU A 702 47.82 9.31 -7.96
CA GLU A 702 49.10 9.42 -8.68
C GLU A 702 49.66 8.06 -9.11
N ARG A 703 49.38 7.00 -8.33
CA ARG A 703 49.70 5.59 -8.65
C ARG A 703 48.61 4.87 -9.45
N GLY A 704 47.61 5.59 -9.98
CA GLY A 704 46.56 5.08 -10.87
C GLY A 704 45.41 4.32 -10.19
N PHE A 705 45.25 4.40 -8.87
CA PHE A 705 44.27 3.58 -8.15
C PHE A 705 42.85 4.18 -8.17
N VAL A 706 41.99 3.61 -9.02
CA VAL A 706 40.64 4.12 -9.33
C VAL A 706 39.74 4.38 -8.11
N PRO A 707 39.66 3.50 -7.07
CA PRO A 707 38.85 3.81 -5.88
C PRO A 707 39.29 5.08 -5.14
N ALA A 708 40.58 5.45 -5.20
CA ALA A 708 41.05 6.71 -4.63
C ALA A 708 40.59 7.94 -5.42
N MET A 709 40.38 7.82 -6.74
CA MET A 709 39.76 8.87 -7.55
C MET A 709 38.32 9.12 -7.06
N ASN A 710 37.56 8.05 -6.79
CA ASN A 710 36.19 8.14 -6.29
C ASN A 710 36.11 8.83 -4.92
N ALA A 711 36.93 8.40 -3.97
CA ALA A 711 36.96 8.98 -2.62
C ALA A 711 37.49 10.42 -2.61
N LEU A 712 38.41 10.77 -3.50
CA LEU A 712 38.91 12.14 -3.65
C LEU A 712 37.87 13.04 -4.33
N GLY A 713 37.12 12.54 -5.32
CA GLY A 713 35.98 13.25 -5.91
C GLY A 713 34.86 13.50 -4.90
N TRP A 714 34.53 12.48 -4.10
CA TRP A 714 33.58 12.61 -2.98
C TRP A 714 34.04 13.61 -1.92
N TYR A 715 35.34 13.66 -1.64
CA TYR A 715 35.91 14.69 -0.76
C TYR A 715 35.74 16.10 -1.33
N TYR A 716 36.04 16.31 -2.62
CA TYR A 716 35.82 17.62 -3.26
C TYR A 716 34.34 18.02 -3.28
N GLU A 717 33.42 17.08 -3.53
CA GLU A 717 31.98 17.33 -3.54
C GLU A 717 31.42 17.67 -2.15
N GLN A 718 31.67 16.84 -1.13
CA GLN A 718 31.11 17.02 0.21
C GLN A 718 31.80 18.10 1.07
N HIS A 719 33.13 18.28 0.90
CA HIS A 719 33.92 19.12 1.81
C HIS A 719 34.41 20.43 1.17
N GLU A 720 34.83 20.44 -0.09
CA GLU A 720 35.20 21.68 -0.80
C GLU A 720 34.04 22.30 -1.59
N LYS A 721 32.98 21.53 -1.88
CA LYS A 721 31.89 21.84 -2.83
C LYS A 721 32.38 22.13 -4.25
N ASP A 722 33.53 21.56 -4.61
CA ASP A 722 34.13 21.64 -5.93
C ASP A 722 33.57 20.50 -6.81
N TYR A 723 32.36 20.72 -7.30
CA TYR A 723 31.67 19.79 -8.20
C TYR A 723 32.41 19.58 -9.53
N GLU A 724 33.25 20.52 -9.94
CA GLU A 724 34.03 20.41 -11.18
C GLU A 724 35.16 19.38 -11.04
N ARG A 725 36.00 19.50 -10.00
CA ARG A 725 37.02 18.49 -9.69
C ARG A 725 36.41 17.13 -9.35
N ALA A 726 35.27 17.12 -8.66
CA ALA A 726 34.56 15.89 -8.33
C ALA A 726 34.14 15.13 -9.60
N VAL A 727 33.47 15.82 -10.54
CA VAL A 727 33.06 15.23 -11.82
C VAL A 727 34.27 14.84 -12.68
N GLN A 728 35.32 15.66 -12.77
CA GLN A 728 36.53 15.31 -13.52
C GLN A 728 37.18 14.00 -13.03
N LEU A 729 37.26 13.79 -11.71
CA LEU A 729 37.78 12.54 -11.14
C LEU A 729 36.84 11.34 -11.35
N TRP A 730 35.52 11.56 -11.25
CA TRP A 730 34.55 10.49 -11.50
C TRP A 730 34.43 10.13 -12.99
N GLU A 731 34.62 11.06 -13.92
CA GLU A 731 34.66 10.74 -15.36
C GLU A 731 35.90 9.92 -15.72
N GLN A 732 37.07 10.25 -15.13
CA GLN A 732 38.28 9.42 -15.25
C GLN A 732 38.05 8.01 -14.68
N ALA A 733 37.37 7.90 -13.54
CA ALA A 733 37.07 6.61 -12.92
C ALA A 733 35.96 5.81 -13.65
N ASP A 734 34.97 6.47 -14.28
CA ASP A 734 33.94 5.83 -15.12
C ASP A 734 34.54 5.25 -16.41
N ALA A 735 35.49 5.98 -17.02
CA ALA A 735 36.26 5.51 -18.16
C ALA A 735 37.14 4.29 -17.81
N LEU A 736 37.69 4.26 -16.59
CA LEU A 736 38.42 3.11 -16.04
C LEU A 736 37.49 2.02 -15.45
N GLY A 737 36.18 2.08 -15.71
CA GLY A 737 35.25 0.99 -15.43
C GLY A 737 34.68 0.94 -14.01
N SER A 738 34.80 2.00 -13.21
CA SER A 738 34.37 1.97 -11.80
C SER A 738 32.83 1.92 -11.62
N PRO A 739 32.31 1.08 -10.69
CA PRO A 739 30.91 1.09 -10.30
C PRO A 739 30.49 2.36 -9.54
N ASP A 740 31.34 2.86 -8.63
CA ASP A 740 31.02 3.98 -7.72
C ASP A 740 31.08 5.33 -8.45
N ALA A 741 32.03 5.46 -9.40
CA ALA A 741 32.10 6.62 -10.29
C ALA A 741 30.80 6.82 -11.08
N ALA A 742 30.31 5.73 -11.68
CA ALA A 742 29.04 5.72 -12.41
C ALA A 742 27.84 6.02 -11.48
N MET A 743 27.85 5.54 -10.23
CA MET A 743 26.82 5.91 -9.25
C MET A 743 26.80 7.41 -9.01
N ASN A 744 27.97 8.00 -8.73
CA ASN A 744 28.10 9.41 -8.38
C ASN A 744 27.73 10.32 -9.57
N LEU A 745 28.20 10.02 -10.78
CA LEU A 745 27.79 10.75 -11.99
C LEU A 745 26.28 10.65 -12.26
N GLY A 746 25.66 9.51 -11.94
CA GLY A 746 24.20 9.34 -11.99
C GLY A 746 23.45 10.25 -11.00
N VAL A 747 23.99 10.41 -9.77
CA VAL A 747 23.45 11.36 -8.78
C VAL A 747 23.64 12.81 -9.22
N MET A 748 24.82 13.17 -9.75
CA MET A 748 25.10 14.52 -10.25
C MET A 748 24.17 14.91 -11.40
N HIS A 749 23.84 13.97 -12.30
CA HIS A 749 22.84 14.16 -13.34
C HIS A 749 21.42 14.22 -12.79
N SER A 750 21.02 13.35 -11.85
CA SER A 750 19.63 13.33 -11.35
C SER A 750 19.27 14.56 -10.53
N GLN A 751 20.24 15.17 -9.86
CA GLN A 751 20.09 16.37 -9.03
C GLN A 751 20.38 17.68 -9.79
N GLY A 752 21.03 17.63 -10.96
CA GLY A 752 21.41 18.82 -11.73
C GLY A 752 22.62 19.57 -11.15
N PHE A 753 23.49 18.87 -10.42
CA PHE A 753 24.77 19.43 -9.93
C PHE A 753 25.95 19.16 -10.87
N TYR A 754 25.75 18.38 -11.94
CA TYR A 754 26.76 18.23 -12.99
C TYR A 754 27.10 19.61 -13.60
N PRO A 755 28.38 20.04 -13.64
CA PRO A 755 28.77 21.37 -14.14
C PRO A 755 28.21 21.71 -15.53
N GLY A 756 27.47 22.82 -15.61
CA GLY A 756 26.92 23.34 -16.86
C GLY A 756 25.77 22.52 -17.48
N LYS A 757 25.19 21.54 -16.78
CA LYS A 757 24.04 20.74 -17.27
C LYS A 757 22.87 20.78 -16.27
N PRO A 758 21.62 20.91 -16.72
CA PRO A 758 20.45 20.80 -15.86
C PRO A 758 20.24 19.35 -15.37
N ALA A 759 19.29 19.16 -14.45
CA ALA A 759 18.90 17.83 -13.98
C ALA A 759 18.33 16.96 -15.13
N ASP A 760 18.87 15.76 -15.30
CA ASP A 760 18.52 14.82 -16.37
C ASP A 760 18.36 13.41 -15.79
N GLN A 761 17.11 12.93 -15.76
CA GLN A 761 16.76 11.62 -15.22
C GLN A 761 17.13 10.46 -16.18
N VAL A 762 17.26 10.71 -17.48
CA VAL A 762 17.58 9.70 -18.50
C VAL A 762 19.09 9.45 -18.53
N MET A 763 19.89 10.51 -18.54
CA MET A 763 21.35 10.41 -18.35
C MET A 763 21.69 9.79 -16.99
N ALA A 764 20.99 10.19 -15.92
CA ALA A 764 21.15 9.56 -14.61
C ALA A 764 20.86 8.05 -14.65
N TYR A 765 19.76 7.64 -15.30
CA TYR A 765 19.43 6.23 -15.49
C TYR A 765 20.52 5.46 -16.22
N HIS A 766 21.09 5.99 -17.31
CA HIS A 766 22.19 5.33 -18.02
C HIS A 766 23.43 5.14 -17.13
N TYR A 767 23.73 6.11 -16.26
CA TYR A 767 24.82 6.00 -15.28
C TYR A 767 24.49 5.01 -14.15
N PHE A 768 23.27 4.97 -13.62
CA PHE A 768 22.84 3.95 -12.65
C PHE A 768 22.86 2.53 -13.25
N LEU A 769 22.52 2.39 -14.54
CA LEU A 769 22.59 1.12 -15.26
C LEU A 769 24.05 0.64 -15.40
N LYS A 770 24.98 1.51 -15.85
CA LYS A 770 26.43 1.23 -15.84
C LYS A 770 26.89 0.77 -14.46
N SER A 771 26.50 1.52 -13.42
CA SER A 771 26.88 1.29 -12.03
C SER A 771 26.41 -0.07 -11.50
N ALA A 772 25.14 -0.41 -11.74
CA ALA A 772 24.58 -1.72 -11.38
C ALA A 772 25.24 -2.87 -12.14
N GLN A 773 25.43 -2.73 -13.46
CA GLN A 773 26.12 -3.73 -14.29
C GLN A 773 27.57 -3.98 -13.84
N ARG A 774 28.24 -2.98 -13.28
CA ARG A 774 29.58 -3.07 -12.67
C ARG A 774 29.56 -3.54 -11.20
N GLY A 775 28.40 -3.86 -10.64
CA GLY A 775 28.25 -4.43 -9.30
C GLY A 775 28.07 -3.44 -8.15
N HIS A 776 27.67 -2.18 -8.40
CA HIS A 776 27.31 -1.27 -7.29
C HIS A 776 25.96 -1.66 -6.67
N VAL A 777 25.92 -1.80 -5.35
CA VAL A 777 24.67 -2.13 -4.64
C VAL A 777 23.68 -0.97 -4.68
N ASP A 778 24.10 0.26 -4.36
CA ASP A 778 23.17 1.41 -4.42
C ASP A 778 22.76 1.78 -5.87
N GLY A 779 23.63 1.56 -6.86
CA GLY A 779 23.28 1.67 -8.28
C GLY A 779 22.21 0.66 -8.67
N ALA A 780 22.32 -0.60 -8.22
CA ALA A 780 21.28 -1.61 -8.41
C ALA A 780 19.96 -1.29 -7.69
N ILE A 781 20.03 -0.70 -6.48
CA ILE A 781 18.83 -0.27 -5.73
C ILE A 781 18.12 0.87 -6.45
N THR A 782 18.86 1.88 -6.91
CA THR A 782 18.31 3.02 -7.65
C THR A 782 17.80 2.60 -9.03
N LEU A 783 18.51 1.71 -9.73
CA LEU A 783 18.04 1.11 -10.98
C LEU A 783 16.73 0.34 -10.78
N ALA A 784 16.63 -0.46 -9.72
CA ALA A 784 15.40 -1.16 -9.36
C ALA A 784 14.26 -0.19 -9.02
N GLU A 785 14.53 0.93 -8.34
CA GLU A 785 13.54 1.96 -8.06
C GLU A 785 13.08 2.69 -9.33
N VAL A 786 13.99 3.01 -10.25
CA VAL A 786 13.65 3.59 -11.57
C VAL A 786 12.84 2.61 -12.42
N TRP A 787 13.18 1.31 -12.43
CA TRP A 787 12.37 0.31 -13.14
C TRP A 787 11.03 0.00 -12.45
N ASN A 788 10.92 0.17 -11.13
CA ASN A 788 9.65 0.08 -10.42
C ASN A 788 8.75 1.32 -10.60
N LYS A 789 9.30 2.52 -10.86
CA LYS A 789 8.52 3.75 -11.09
C LYS A 789 8.27 4.06 -12.58
N GLY A 790 9.22 3.69 -13.44
CA GLY A 790 9.32 4.19 -14.82
C GLY A 790 9.99 5.58 -14.88
N ILE A 791 10.25 6.05 -16.10
CA ILE A 791 10.62 7.45 -16.39
C ILE A 791 9.53 8.01 -17.31
N PRO A 792 8.69 8.96 -16.85
CA PRO A 792 7.60 9.52 -17.65
C PRO A 792 8.06 9.96 -19.04
N ASN A 793 7.29 9.61 -20.06
CA ASN A 793 7.54 9.84 -21.49
C ASN A 793 8.82 9.20 -22.09
N HIS A 794 9.64 8.48 -21.31
CA HIS A 794 10.92 7.92 -21.76
C HIS A 794 11.09 6.41 -21.51
N MET A 795 10.47 5.86 -20.46
CA MET A 795 10.59 4.45 -20.08
C MET A 795 9.36 3.98 -19.29
N SER A 796 8.68 2.96 -19.81
CA SER A 796 7.61 2.25 -19.09
C SER A 796 8.16 1.41 -17.91
N ARG A 797 7.28 1.01 -17.00
CA ARG A 797 7.65 0.23 -15.80
C ARG A 797 8.12 -1.19 -16.17
N LEU A 798 9.14 -1.67 -15.47
CA LEU A 798 9.75 -2.99 -15.64
C LEU A 798 9.85 -3.72 -14.29
N PRO A 799 8.73 -3.99 -13.59
CA PRO A 799 8.74 -4.45 -12.21
C PRO A 799 9.43 -5.81 -12.03
N ASN A 800 9.31 -6.73 -12.99
CA ASN A 800 10.04 -8.00 -12.97
C ASN A 800 11.57 -7.80 -12.91
N HIS A 801 12.10 -6.82 -13.65
CA HIS A 801 13.53 -6.50 -13.62
C HIS A 801 13.93 -5.74 -12.34
N ALA A 802 13.03 -4.92 -11.79
CA ALA A 802 13.22 -4.28 -10.49
C ALA A 802 13.33 -5.31 -9.36
N VAL A 803 12.50 -6.36 -9.36
CA VAL A 803 12.59 -7.47 -8.39
C VAL A 803 13.95 -8.15 -8.42
N LEU A 804 14.51 -8.42 -9.61
CA LEU A 804 15.80 -9.11 -9.74
C LEU A 804 16.96 -8.31 -9.11
N TRP A 805 17.05 -7.01 -9.36
CA TRP A 805 18.10 -6.17 -8.75
C TRP A 805 17.84 -5.88 -7.27
N ALA A 806 16.59 -5.66 -6.86
CA ALA A 806 16.24 -5.51 -5.45
C ALA A 806 16.57 -6.79 -4.64
N LYS A 807 16.27 -7.97 -5.21
CA LYS A 807 16.67 -9.27 -4.66
C LYS A 807 18.19 -9.37 -4.54
N TRP A 808 18.93 -9.14 -5.61
CA TRP A 808 20.40 -9.20 -5.59
C TRP A 808 21.01 -8.25 -4.54
N ALA A 809 20.51 -7.01 -4.44
CA ALA A 809 20.93 -6.06 -3.42
C ALA A 809 20.51 -6.46 -1.97
N SER A 810 19.40 -7.21 -1.82
CA SER A 810 19.00 -7.79 -0.53
C SER A 810 19.92 -8.95 -0.11
N GLU A 811 20.36 -9.77 -1.05
CA GLU A 811 21.27 -10.91 -0.83
C GLU A 811 22.67 -10.44 -0.43
N GLN A 812 23.03 -9.19 -0.72
CA GLN A 812 24.29 -8.53 -0.34
C GLN A 812 24.32 -8.00 1.13
N ASN A 813 23.36 -8.38 1.98
CA ASN A 813 23.21 -7.89 3.36
C ASN A 813 24.14 -8.59 4.39
N GLY A 814 25.00 -7.84 5.07
CA GLY A 814 25.99 -8.38 6.03
C GLY A 814 25.42 -9.09 7.26
N TYR A 815 24.16 -8.87 7.64
CA TYR A 815 23.51 -9.67 8.69
C TYR A 815 22.98 -11.02 8.16
N LEU A 816 22.57 -11.09 6.89
CA LEU A 816 22.25 -12.36 6.22
C LEU A 816 23.52 -13.19 6.04
N GLY A 817 24.63 -12.57 5.61
CA GLY A 817 25.95 -13.21 5.55
C GLY A 817 26.35 -13.87 6.86
N ARG A 818 26.15 -13.19 8.00
CA ARG A 818 26.44 -13.75 9.33
C ARG A 818 25.57 -14.94 9.73
N VAL A 819 24.33 -15.02 9.22
CA VAL A 819 23.44 -16.18 9.43
C VAL A 819 23.85 -17.34 8.53
N LEU A 820 24.13 -17.08 7.26
CA LEU A 820 24.58 -18.08 6.28
C LEU A 820 25.93 -18.68 6.69
N ARG A 821 26.89 -17.85 7.11
CA ARG A 821 28.18 -18.28 7.67
C ARG A 821 28.00 -19.25 8.83
N LYS A 822 27.11 -18.97 9.78
CA LYS A 822 26.81 -19.88 10.90
C LYS A 822 26.17 -21.20 10.47
N GLY A 823 25.35 -21.19 9.42
CA GLY A 823 24.80 -22.42 8.84
C GLY A 823 25.88 -23.28 8.17
N LEU A 824 26.79 -22.65 7.44
CA LEU A 824 27.94 -23.31 6.83
C LEU A 824 28.93 -23.84 7.87
N ASP A 825 29.24 -23.05 8.90
CA ASP A 825 30.08 -23.43 10.03
C ASP A 825 29.51 -24.60 10.84
N ALA A 826 28.18 -24.81 10.79
CA ALA A 826 27.48 -25.93 11.40
C ALA A 826 27.51 -27.17 10.48
N TYR A 827 27.29 -26.97 9.17
CA TYR A 827 27.41 -27.99 8.13
C TYR A 827 28.81 -28.62 8.11
N PHE A 828 29.88 -27.81 8.06
CA PHE A 828 31.27 -28.29 8.11
C PHE A 828 31.66 -29.02 9.41
N LYS A 829 30.85 -28.92 10.46
CA LYS A 829 31.09 -29.58 11.75
C LYS A 829 30.14 -30.76 11.99
N GLU A 830 29.34 -31.13 10.99
CA GLU A 830 28.28 -32.15 11.04
C GLU A 830 27.30 -31.94 12.21
N LYS A 831 27.06 -30.67 12.56
CA LYS A 831 26.26 -30.21 13.70
C LYS A 831 25.10 -29.35 13.24
N TRP A 832 24.23 -29.99 12.44
CA TRP A 832 22.93 -29.47 12.00
C TRP A 832 22.03 -29.13 13.19
#